data_AF-A0A1Z9H0Z0-F1
#
_entry.id   AF-A0A1Z9H0Z0-F1
#
_cell.length_a   1.000
_cell.length_b   1.000
_cell.length_c   1.000
_cell.angle_alpha   90.00
_cell.angle_beta   90.00
_cell.angle_gamma   90.00
#
_symmetry.space_group_name_H-M   'P 1'
#
loop_
_entity.id
_entity.type
_entity.pdbx_description
1 polymer ?
#
loop_
_entity_poly.entity_id
_entity_poly.type
_entity_poly.pdbx_seq_one_letter_code
_entity_poly.pdbx_strand_id
1 'polypeptide(L)'
;MKLTQISITENVNTHLTHLEDLSLFKGKKGAVEAIRFLKNLSTIVKGHSPKKFNVTTKWDGSPAIVCGKDPADGKFFIGTKGVFAKKPKLNKSPKDIEDNHADVGENDKSALRGKLNTALQHLSKLNIQNVLQGDLMFTQGDLKERGFENKKYLTFKPNTITYAVPSDSELASKMRSAKVGIVFHTAYEGESLDKMSASFKVDISDLNQTPDVWFDDAYIKDFSGMATMTAQESEAVENAIADAQKHLNSSGNAFEFLDGSDAGNDLKINIAANMNANIKQNSIQQDPEQFFNQFIADYTRRAEEKIAQLKTGREGPAGQRRLNALQIGLNYLNTNKSNMMNFYALWLKLGAIKDVLYKKLSNIKAIDSFEEVDGELKVRDPEGFVAVDHIGSAVKVVDRLDFSRKNFMKSETIELDFVNDLMTEARMFRSRHGLSDYSAREMADNAFAHMIALQVMNREFKYSSVASTYAGRTASYGNFDYFRSNGTDLYAMIHSLFGKGSIIKFNDEKNSEILLKRMRPNMQQIKGFLLHISSSSANADKEKRMLMQLQSMLFVNDSRLRSMKRLAGDYENLTTREKRTLISSLLTYFRANSPKSSLTSYIRKLASERDFVDGDKVKTSKAMAAGAALAGAYIGYKLGRGKGPSYADKMKDFSLSGRKKK
;
A
#
# COMPACT_ATOMS: atom_id res chain seq x y z
N MET A 1 -4.48 -27.03 36.45
CA MET A 1 -4.90 -27.16 35.04
C MET A 1 -3.73 -26.68 34.18
N LYS A 2 -3.13 -27.57 33.36
CA LYS A 2 -1.92 -27.28 32.60
C LYS A 2 -2.19 -26.17 31.58
N LEU A 3 -1.66 -24.98 31.84
CA LEU A 3 -1.54 -23.92 30.86
C LEU A 3 -0.56 -24.41 29.80
N THR A 4 -1.08 -24.60 28.58
CA THR A 4 -0.30 -24.91 27.39
C THR A 4 0.82 -23.89 27.23
N GLN A 5 2.05 -24.34 27.50
CA GLN A 5 3.27 -23.66 27.08
C GLN A 5 3.18 -23.46 25.56
N ILE A 6 3.00 -22.22 25.13
CA ILE A 6 3.32 -21.81 23.77
C ILE A 6 4.86 -21.85 23.71
N SER A 7 5.38 -23.02 23.34
CA SER A 7 6.78 -23.19 23.01
C SER A 7 7.05 -22.35 21.76
N ILE A 8 7.81 -21.26 21.93
CA ILE A 8 8.41 -20.52 20.82
C ILE A 8 9.59 -21.36 20.34
N THR A 9 9.31 -22.51 19.72
CA THR A 9 10.26 -23.11 18.77
C THR A 9 10.08 -22.35 17.47
N GLU A 10 10.70 -21.16 17.39
CA GLU A 10 11.07 -20.56 16.11
C GLU A 10 12.11 -21.48 15.47
N ASN A 11 11.62 -22.49 14.76
CA ASN A 11 12.39 -23.20 13.77
C ASN A 11 11.58 -23.22 12.48
N VAL A 12 12.30 -23.02 11.38
CA VAL A 12 11.85 -22.82 9.99
C VAL A 12 11.57 -21.35 9.59
N ASN A 13 12.51 -20.82 8.81
CA ASN A 13 12.54 -19.56 8.03
C ASN A 13 11.22 -19.19 7.32
N THR A 14 10.15 -18.82 8.02
CA THR A 14 8.94 -18.29 7.36
C THR A 14 8.98 -16.79 7.15
N HIS A 15 9.73 -16.03 7.98
CA HIS A 15 9.87 -14.58 7.84
C HIS A 15 11.27 -14.08 8.21
N LEU A 16 12.02 -13.56 7.24
CA LEU A 16 13.29 -12.85 7.52
C LEU A 16 13.01 -11.55 8.29
N THR A 17 13.64 -11.41 9.45
CA THR A 17 13.58 -10.21 10.29
C THR A 17 14.24 -9.02 9.60
N HIS A 18 13.62 -7.85 9.72
CA HIS A 18 14.19 -6.60 9.25
C HIS A 18 15.34 -6.16 10.16
N LEU A 19 16.36 -5.51 9.59
CA LEU A 19 17.60 -5.18 10.30
C LEU A 19 17.39 -4.43 11.62
N GLU A 20 16.57 -3.40 11.61
CA GLU A 20 16.32 -2.56 12.79
C GLU A 20 15.46 -3.27 13.84
N ASP A 21 14.66 -4.28 13.46
CA ASP A 21 13.86 -5.09 14.41
C ASP A 21 14.71 -6.13 15.16
N LEU A 22 15.96 -6.39 14.74
CA LEU A 22 16.87 -7.23 15.52
C LEU A 22 17.05 -6.68 16.93
N SER A 23 17.06 -5.36 17.08
CA SER A 23 17.14 -4.69 18.39
C SER A 23 15.92 -4.94 19.29
N LEU A 24 14.75 -5.22 18.70
CA LEU A 24 13.51 -5.55 19.42
C LEU A 24 13.46 -7.03 19.80
N PHE A 25 13.83 -7.92 18.87
CA PHE A 25 13.66 -9.37 19.05
C PHE A 25 14.83 -10.04 19.76
N LYS A 26 16.06 -9.58 19.53
CA LYS A 26 17.30 -10.12 20.13
C LYS A 26 17.96 -9.13 21.11
N GLY A 27 17.26 -8.08 21.49
CA GLY A 27 17.72 -7.05 22.43
C GLY A 27 19.07 -6.43 22.03
N LYS A 28 19.94 -6.21 23.03
CA LYS A 28 21.27 -5.59 22.83
C LYS A 28 22.14 -6.36 21.85
N LYS A 29 22.09 -7.70 21.86
CA LYS A 29 22.84 -8.54 20.92
C LYS A 29 22.41 -8.28 19.48
N GLY A 30 21.10 -8.20 19.25
CA GLY A 30 20.54 -7.85 17.94
C GLY A 30 20.88 -6.43 17.47
N ALA A 31 20.94 -5.47 18.39
CA ALA A 31 21.38 -4.12 18.07
C ALA A 31 22.87 -4.07 17.64
N VAL A 32 23.75 -4.78 18.35
CA VAL A 32 25.17 -4.92 17.96
C VAL A 32 25.30 -5.59 16.60
N GLU A 33 24.52 -6.65 16.38
CA GLU A 33 24.44 -7.37 15.10
C GLU A 33 24.02 -6.42 13.97
N ALA A 34 22.92 -5.66 14.15
CA ALA A 34 22.43 -4.67 13.20
C ALA A 34 23.46 -3.59 12.84
N ILE A 35 24.15 -3.01 13.83
CA ILE A 35 25.22 -2.02 13.60
C ILE A 35 26.38 -2.63 12.82
N ARG A 36 26.81 -3.84 13.19
CA ARG A 36 27.86 -4.57 12.46
C ARG A 36 27.46 -4.81 11.01
N PHE A 37 26.21 -5.20 10.77
CA PHE A 37 25.65 -5.36 9.42
C PHE A 37 25.71 -4.07 8.62
N LEU A 38 25.25 -2.94 9.18
CA LEU A 38 25.29 -1.63 8.50
C LEU A 38 26.71 -1.17 8.22
N LYS A 39 27.64 -1.40 9.14
CA LYS A 39 29.06 -1.10 8.95
C LYS A 39 29.65 -1.88 7.79
N ASN A 40 29.42 -3.20 7.75
CA ASN A 40 29.90 -4.04 6.66
C ASN A 40 29.28 -3.62 5.32
N LEU A 41 27.97 -3.33 5.30
CA LEU A 41 27.27 -2.87 4.12
C LEU A 41 27.82 -1.53 3.61
N SER A 42 28.17 -0.61 4.51
CA SER A 42 28.83 0.67 4.19
C SER A 42 30.20 0.46 3.52
N THR A 43 30.96 -0.56 3.94
CA THR A 43 32.26 -0.90 3.32
C THR A 43 32.08 -1.43 1.90
N ILE A 44 31.04 -2.25 1.66
CA ILE A 44 30.71 -2.78 0.33
C ILE A 44 30.38 -1.64 -0.65
N VAL A 45 29.50 -0.71 -0.27
CA VAL A 45 29.10 0.43 -1.14
C VAL A 45 30.20 1.49 -1.29
N LYS A 46 31.27 1.43 -0.51
CA LYS A 46 32.50 2.21 -0.69
C LYS A 46 33.46 1.61 -1.73
N GLY A 47 33.09 0.50 -2.38
CA GLY A 47 33.91 -0.16 -3.40
C GLY A 47 35.08 -0.99 -2.84
N HIS A 48 35.18 -1.14 -1.53
CA HIS A 48 36.17 -2.00 -0.88
C HIS A 48 35.45 -3.28 -0.46
N SER A 49 35.42 -4.31 -1.31
CA SER A 49 34.83 -5.59 -0.91
C SER A 49 35.88 -6.45 -0.19
N PRO A 50 35.87 -6.57 1.16
CA PRO A 50 36.48 -7.73 1.77
C PRO A 50 35.68 -8.97 1.31
N LYS A 51 36.38 -9.99 0.81
CA LYS A 51 35.87 -11.29 0.30
C LYS A 51 34.91 -12.08 1.24
N LYS A 52 34.43 -11.51 2.35
CA LYS A 52 33.76 -12.20 3.47
C LYS A 52 32.27 -11.86 3.64
N PHE A 53 31.64 -11.15 2.70
CA PHE A 53 30.24 -10.75 2.85
C PHE A 53 29.50 -10.73 1.50
N ASN A 54 28.29 -11.31 1.46
CA ASN A 54 27.51 -11.43 0.24
C ASN A 54 26.16 -10.71 0.39
N VAL A 55 25.80 -9.90 -0.61
CA VAL A 55 24.45 -9.32 -0.72
C VAL A 55 23.73 -10.05 -1.83
N THR A 56 22.50 -10.47 -1.55
CA THR A 56 21.60 -11.09 -2.51
C THR A 56 20.44 -10.16 -2.84
N THR A 57 20.00 -10.18 -4.09
CA THR A 57 18.81 -9.47 -4.55
C THR A 57 17.60 -10.37 -4.43
N LYS A 58 16.48 -9.86 -3.93
CA LYS A 58 15.21 -10.57 -4.00
C LYS A 58 14.62 -10.45 -5.39
N TRP A 59 14.45 -11.58 -6.05
CA TRP A 59 13.78 -11.69 -7.33
C TRP A 59 12.28 -11.93 -7.11
N ASP A 60 11.42 -11.30 -7.92
CA ASP A 60 9.95 -11.49 -7.86
C ASP A 60 9.52 -12.68 -8.73
N GLY A 61 10.20 -13.81 -8.60
CA GLY A 61 9.87 -15.02 -9.34
C GLY A 61 8.62 -15.72 -8.79
N SER A 62 7.90 -16.44 -9.65
CA SER A 62 6.73 -17.23 -9.26
C SER A 62 6.44 -18.39 -10.24
N PRO A 63 6.19 -19.60 -9.71
CA PRO A 63 6.21 -20.00 -8.30
C PRO A 63 7.63 -20.19 -7.74
N ALA A 64 7.75 -20.23 -6.41
CA ALA A 64 8.97 -20.74 -5.76
C ALA A 64 9.06 -22.26 -5.96
N ILE A 65 10.20 -22.72 -6.48
CA ILE A 65 10.48 -24.13 -6.78
C ILE A 65 11.56 -24.64 -5.83
N VAL A 66 11.27 -25.73 -5.13
CA VAL A 66 12.24 -26.56 -4.42
C VAL A 66 12.55 -27.76 -5.30
N CYS A 67 13.82 -28.02 -5.60
CA CYS A 67 14.23 -29.12 -6.46
C CYS A 67 15.59 -29.69 -6.07
N GLY A 68 15.81 -30.97 -6.36
CA GLY A 68 17.04 -31.68 -6.00
C GLY A 68 16.81 -33.18 -5.95
N LYS A 69 17.78 -33.92 -5.42
CA LYS A 69 17.60 -35.34 -5.10
C LYS A 69 16.90 -35.47 -3.75
N ASP A 70 15.87 -36.29 -3.69
CA ASP A 70 15.23 -36.66 -2.43
C ASP A 70 16.20 -37.53 -1.62
N PRO A 71 16.60 -37.14 -0.39
CA PRO A 71 17.46 -37.96 0.45
C PRO A 71 16.91 -39.37 0.72
N ALA A 72 15.59 -39.55 0.67
CA ALA A 72 14.96 -40.81 1.00
C ALA A 72 15.13 -41.89 -0.09
N ASP A 73 15.13 -41.52 -1.37
CA ASP A 73 15.20 -42.48 -2.48
C ASP A 73 16.16 -42.10 -3.62
N GLY A 74 16.87 -40.97 -3.49
CA GLY A 74 17.83 -40.48 -4.46
C GLY A 74 17.23 -39.96 -5.77
N LYS A 75 15.91 -39.98 -5.93
CA LYS A 75 15.24 -39.54 -7.16
C LYS A 75 15.14 -38.02 -7.22
N PHE A 76 15.29 -37.47 -8.41
CA PHE A 76 15.05 -36.06 -8.63
C PHE A 76 13.57 -35.72 -8.39
N PHE A 77 13.32 -34.63 -7.69
CA PHE A 77 11.98 -34.11 -7.46
C PHE A 77 11.94 -32.61 -7.67
N ILE A 78 10.74 -32.11 -7.91
CA ILE A 78 10.40 -30.70 -7.73
C ILE A 78 9.22 -30.55 -6.77
N GLY A 79 9.04 -29.37 -6.21
CA GLY A 79 7.82 -29.02 -5.49
C GLY A 79 7.77 -27.55 -5.14
N THR A 80 6.64 -27.13 -4.60
CA THR A 80 6.48 -25.79 -4.01
C THR A 80 6.84 -25.86 -2.52
N LYS A 81 6.50 -24.83 -1.73
CA LYS A 81 6.70 -24.85 -0.26
C LYS A 81 6.07 -26.05 0.47
N GLY A 82 5.12 -26.75 -0.16
CA GLY A 82 4.48 -27.94 0.40
C GLY A 82 5.40 -29.16 0.58
N VAL A 83 6.65 -29.12 0.11
CA VAL A 83 7.63 -30.19 0.35
C VAL A 83 8.06 -30.32 1.82
N PHE A 84 7.96 -29.24 2.60
CA PHE A 84 8.31 -29.24 4.03
C PHE A 84 7.10 -29.47 4.94
N ALA A 85 5.92 -29.77 4.38
CA ALA A 85 4.74 -30.09 5.17
C ALA A 85 4.88 -31.47 5.85
N LYS A 86 4.11 -31.71 6.92
CA LYS A 86 4.03 -33.04 7.58
C LYS A 86 3.76 -34.19 6.61
N LYS A 87 3.03 -33.91 5.52
CA LYS A 87 2.90 -34.79 4.36
C LYS A 87 3.52 -34.07 3.14
N PRO A 88 4.80 -34.36 2.81
CA PRO A 88 5.51 -33.69 1.74
C PRO A 88 4.83 -33.87 0.38
N LYS A 89 4.64 -32.76 -0.35
CA LYS A 89 4.15 -32.78 -1.74
C LYS A 89 5.31 -32.82 -2.74
N LEU A 90 6.01 -33.95 -2.80
CA LEU A 90 7.11 -34.18 -3.73
C LEU A 90 6.58 -34.61 -5.09
N ASN A 91 7.07 -33.98 -6.16
CA ASN A 91 6.67 -34.30 -7.52
C ASN A 91 7.86 -34.86 -8.27
N LYS A 92 7.85 -36.18 -8.49
CA LYS A 92 8.91 -36.92 -9.19
C LYS A 92 8.50 -37.28 -10.62
N SER A 93 7.21 -37.19 -10.90
CA SER A 93 6.58 -37.45 -12.20
C SER A 93 5.49 -36.42 -12.51
N PRO A 94 5.09 -36.27 -13.78
CA PRO A 94 3.91 -35.47 -14.14
C PRO A 94 2.64 -35.89 -13.41
N LYS A 95 2.48 -37.19 -13.13
CA LYS A 95 1.34 -37.71 -12.38
C LYS A 95 1.30 -37.16 -10.94
N ASP A 96 2.45 -37.10 -10.28
CA ASP A 96 2.53 -36.53 -8.93
C ASP A 96 2.12 -35.06 -8.91
N ILE A 97 2.43 -34.31 -9.98
CA ILE A 97 2.04 -32.89 -10.12
C ILE A 97 0.52 -32.77 -10.19
N GLU A 98 -0.12 -33.60 -11.01
CA GLU A 98 -1.59 -33.63 -11.11
C GLU A 98 -2.23 -34.00 -9.76
N ASP A 99 -1.72 -35.02 -9.09
CA ASP A 99 -2.29 -35.52 -7.84
C ASP A 99 -2.07 -34.52 -6.67
N ASN A 100 -0.88 -33.90 -6.56
CA ASN A 100 -0.55 -32.98 -5.48
C ASN A 100 -1.14 -31.56 -5.65
N HIS A 101 -1.39 -31.16 -6.90
CA HIS A 101 -1.85 -29.82 -7.28
C HIS A 101 -3.17 -29.85 -8.07
N ALA A 102 -4.01 -30.84 -7.80
CA ALA A 102 -5.37 -30.91 -8.34
C ALA A 102 -6.18 -29.63 -8.07
N ASP A 103 -7.15 -29.39 -8.94
CA ASP A 103 -8.12 -28.31 -8.81
C ASP A 103 -8.97 -28.52 -7.55
N VAL A 104 -9.28 -27.44 -6.84
CA VAL A 104 -10.09 -27.49 -5.61
C VAL A 104 -11.22 -26.47 -5.73
N GLY A 105 -12.44 -26.98 -5.92
CA GLY A 105 -13.60 -26.13 -6.23
C GLY A 105 -13.44 -25.45 -7.59
N GLU A 106 -13.67 -24.14 -7.65
CA GLU A 106 -13.54 -23.33 -8.87
C GLU A 106 -12.09 -22.85 -9.14
N ASN A 107 -11.12 -23.23 -8.30
CA ASN A 107 -9.73 -22.80 -8.47
C ASN A 107 -8.99 -23.66 -9.52
N ASP A 108 -8.90 -23.17 -10.75
CA ASP A 108 -8.08 -23.79 -11.81
C ASP A 108 -6.57 -23.58 -11.57
N LYS A 109 -5.84 -24.68 -11.45
CA LYS A 109 -4.37 -24.71 -11.28
C LYS A 109 -3.62 -25.18 -12.54
N SER A 110 -4.28 -25.25 -13.69
CA SER A 110 -3.69 -25.64 -14.98
C SER A 110 -2.36 -24.91 -15.28
N ALA A 111 -2.32 -23.58 -15.09
CA ALA A 111 -1.12 -22.77 -15.30
C ALA A 111 0.05 -23.15 -14.36
N LEU A 112 -0.25 -23.43 -13.09
CA LEU A 112 0.74 -23.88 -12.12
C LEU A 112 1.30 -25.25 -12.51
N ARG A 113 0.40 -26.20 -12.85
CA ARG A 113 0.79 -27.55 -13.31
C ARG A 113 1.67 -27.49 -14.55
N GLY A 114 1.35 -26.63 -15.52
CA GLY A 114 2.16 -26.40 -16.70
C GLY A 114 3.58 -25.91 -16.37
N LYS A 115 3.71 -24.92 -15.48
CA LYS A 115 5.03 -24.43 -15.01
C LYS A 115 5.82 -25.51 -14.28
N LEU A 116 5.17 -26.30 -13.42
CA LEU A 116 5.79 -27.41 -12.70
C LEU A 116 6.26 -28.51 -13.65
N ASN A 117 5.45 -28.91 -14.64
CA ASN A 117 5.86 -29.91 -15.62
C ASN A 117 7.11 -29.49 -16.40
N THR A 118 7.15 -28.24 -16.87
CA THR A 118 8.33 -27.66 -17.54
C THR A 118 9.55 -27.65 -16.60
N ALA A 119 9.37 -27.24 -15.35
CA ALA A 119 10.45 -27.25 -14.36
C ALA A 119 10.97 -28.67 -14.09
N LEU A 120 10.10 -29.67 -13.94
CA LEU A 120 10.47 -31.06 -13.68
C LEU A 120 11.31 -31.63 -14.85
N GLN A 121 10.88 -31.36 -16.09
CA GLN A 121 11.53 -31.86 -17.29
C GLN A 121 12.91 -31.24 -17.52
N HIS A 122 13.06 -29.93 -17.28
CA HIS A 122 14.28 -29.21 -17.65
C HIS A 122 15.27 -29.07 -16.49
N LEU A 123 14.82 -28.85 -15.25
CA LEU A 123 15.73 -28.71 -14.10
C LEU A 123 16.44 -30.01 -13.73
N SER A 124 15.87 -31.17 -14.06
CA SER A 124 16.52 -32.47 -13.87
C SER A 124 17.83 -32.61 -14.65
N LYS A 125 18.01 -31.82 -15.73
CA LYS A 125 19.21 -31.80 -16.56
C LYS A 125 20.40 -31.09 -15.90
N LEU A 126 20.15 -30.27 -14.88
CA LEU A 126 21.17 -29.53 -14.15
C LEU A 126 22.01 -30.41 -13.22
N ASN A 127 21.61 -31.67 -12.99
CA ASN A 127 22.29 -32.61 -12.11
C ASN A 127 22.47 -32.08 -10.66
N ILE A 128 21.41 -31.48 -10.12
CA ILE A 128 21.39 -30.93 -8.76
C ILE A 128 21.53 -32.07 -7.74
N GLN A 129 22.63 -32.08 -6.97
CA GLN A 129 22.86 -33.12 -5.93
C GLN A 129 22.10 -32.81 -4.64
N ASN A 130 22.24 -31.58 -4.14
CA ASN A 130 21.59 -31.13 -2.91
C ASN A 130 20.16 -30.62 -3.20
N VAL A 131 19.42 -30.24 -2.17
CA VAL A 131 18.10 -29.62 -2.34
C VAL A 131 18.29 -28.11 -2.44
N LEU A 132 17.88 -27.53 -3.56
CA LEU A 132 17.91 -26.09 -3.80
C LEU A 132 16.49 -25.53 -3.86
N GLN A 133 16.34 -24.27 -3.46
CA GLN A 133 15.15 -23.48 -3.70
C GLN A 133 15.50 -22.23 -4.48
N GLY A 134 14.71 -21.99 -5.52
CA GLY A 134 14.80 -20.80 -6.36
C GLY A 134 13.43 -20.29 -6.76
N ASP A 135 13.42 -19.07 -7.24
CA ASP A 135 12.22 -18.41 -7.75
C ASP A 135 12.19 -18.54 -9.28
N LEU A 136 11.07 -19.07 -9.81
CA LEU A 136 10.91 -19.24 -11.25
C LEU A 136 10.72 -17.88 -11.92
N MET A 137 11.61 -17.54 -12.85
CA MET A 137 11.63 -16.25 -13.52
C MET A 137 10.80 -16.24 -14.81
N PHE A 138 10.91 -17.29 -15.62
CA PHE A 138 10.14 -17.43 -16.84
C PHE A 138 10.06 -18.88 -17.31
N THR A 139 9.03 -19.21 -18.05
CA THR A 139 9.04 -20.28 -19.05
C THR A 139 9.13 -19.67 -20.44
N GLN A 140 9.52 -20.44 -21.46
CA GLN A 140 9.75 -19.87 -22.80
C GLN A 140 8.55 -19.06 -23.33
N GLY A 141 7.32 -19.49 -23.03
CA GLY A 141 6.10 -18.78 -23.45
C GLY A 141 5.85 -17.44 -22.75
N ASP A 142 6.55 -17.15 -21.65
CA ASP A 142 6.42 -15.90 -20.90
C ASP A 142 7.28 -14.76 -21.48
N LEU A 143 8.27 -15.09 -22.34
CA LEU A 143 9.19 -14.13 -22.94
C LEU A 143 8.51 -13.34 -24.06
N LYS A 144 8.66 -12.01 -24.06
CA LYS A 144 8.06 -11.09 -25.04
C LYS A 144 9.04 -10.00 -25.47
N GLU A 145 9.09 -9.67 -26.75
CA GLU A 145 9.82 -8.47 -27.20
C GLU A 145 8.96 -7.21 -27.05
N ARG A 146 9.52 -6.15 -26.45
CA ARG A 146 8.88 -4.84 -26.31
C ARG A 146 9.87 -3.73 -26.64
N GLY A 147 9.39 -2.66 -27.27
CA GLY A 147 10.16 -1.43 -27.50
C GLY A 147 9.98 -0.44 -26.36
N PHE A 148 11.06 0.19 -25.90
CA PHE A 148 11.06 1.26 -24.90
C PHE A 148 12.17 2.28 -25.23
N GLU A 149 11.85 3.58 -25.25
CA GLU A 149 12.81 4.68 -25.49
C GLU A 149 13.81 4.41 -26.65
N ASN A 150 13.30 4.04 -27.83
CA ASN A 150 14.08 3.71 -29.03
C ASN A 150 15.02 2.49 -28.92
N LYS A 151 14.88 1.66 -27.88
CA LYS A 151 15.60 0.38 -27.73
C LYS A 151 14.63 -0.79 -27.63
N LYS A 152 15.07 -1.97 -28.08
CA LYS A 152 14.29 -3.22 -27.99
C LYS A 152 14.72 -4.02 -26.77
N TYR A 153 13.76 -4.54 -26.02
CA TYR A 153 13.99 -5.36 -24.84
C TYR A 153 13.27 -6.70 -24.93
N LEU A 154 13.93 -7.75 -24.46
CA LEU A 154 13.32 -9.02 -24.09
C LEU A 154 12.75 -8.85 -22.69
N THR A 155 11.43 -8.99 -22.56
CA THR A 155 10.69 -8.75 -21.32
C THR A 155 9.99 -10.00 -20.83
N PHE A 156 9.87 -10.14 -19.51
CA PHE A 156 9.13 -11.22 -18.88
C PHE A 156 8.61 -10.78 -17.51
N LYS A 157 7.45 -11.29 -17.12
CA LYS A 157 6.77 -10.93 -15.87
C LYS A 157 6.43 -12.19 -15.09
N PRO A 158 7.35 -12.70 -14.25
CA PRO A 158 7.10 -13.91 -13.46
C PRO A 158 5.89 -13.77 -12.54
N ASN A 159 5.70 -12.57 -11.98
CA ASN A 159 4.67 -12.29 -11.00
C ASN A 159 4.15 -10.84 -11.13
N THR A 160 4.72 -9.89 -10.38
CA THR A 160 4.28 -8.49 -10.38
C THR A 160 5.25 -7.55 -11.10
N ILE A 161 6.55 -7.87 -11.13
CA ILE A 161 7.59 -7.09 -11.79
C ILE A 161 7.81 -7.58 -13.21
N THR A 162 7.84 -6.65 -14.17
CA THR A 162 8.30 -6.91 -15.54
C THR A 162 9.81 -6.68 -15.59
N TYR A 163 10.59 -7.72 -15.83
CA TYR A 163 12.01 -7.63 -16.09
C TYR A 163 12.24 -7.34 -17.57
N ALA A 164 13.25 -6.53 -17.89
CA ALA A 164 13.65 -6.26 -19.26
C ALA A 164 15.16 -6.38 -19.43
N VAL A 165 15.56 -7.08 -20.49
CA VAL A 165 16.96 -7.26 -20.88
C VAL A 165 17.12 -6.69 -22.30
N PRO A 166 18.15 -5.87 -22.58
CA PRO A 166 18.41 -5.39 -23.94
C PRO A 166 18.46 -6.55 -24.94
N SER A 167 17.66 -6.44 -26.02
CA SER A 167 17.44 -7.56 -26.94
C SER A 167 18.69 -7.98 -27.71
N ASP A 168 19.68 -7.10 -27.82
CA ASP A 168 20.97 -7.30 -28.48
C ASP A 168 22.04 -7.89 -27.54
N SER A 169 21.74 -8.07 -26.25
CA SER A 169 22.69 -8.63 -25.28
C SER A 169 22.89 -10.14 -25.42
N GLU A 170 24.07 -10.62 -25.02
CA GLU A 170 24.36 -12.06 -24.90
C GLU A 170 23.39 -12.75 -23.92
N LEU A 171 23.02 -12.05 -22.83
CA LEU A 171 22.05 -12.51 -21.84
C LEU A 171 20.68 -12.77 -22.49
N ALA A 172 20.17 -11.84 -23.29
CA ALA A 172 18.89 -12.04 -24.00
C ALA A 172 18.94 -13.23 -24.98
N SER A 173 20.09 -13.48 -25.60
CA SER A 173 20.28 -14.64 -26.49
C SER A 173 20.27 -15.97 -25.74
N LYS A 174 20.90 -16.03 -24.55
CA LYS A 174 20.81 -17.20 -23.65
C LYS A 174 19.38 -17.43 -23.17
N MET A 175 18.69 -16.37 -22.74
CA MET A 175 17.31 -16.46 -22.25
C MET A 175 16.32 -16.91 -23.33
N ARG A 176 16.46 -16.45 -24.58
CA ARG A 176 15.60 -16.89 -25.70
C ARG A 176 15.74 -18.39 -26.02
N SER A 177 16.93 -18.95 -25.81
CA SER A 177 17.21 -20.37 -26.03
C SER A 177 16.64 -21.24 -24.90
N ALA A 178 16.61 -20.70 -23.68
CA ALA A 178 16.15 -21.39 -22.50
C ALA A 178 14.64 -21.68 -22.52
N LYS A 179 14.29 -22.90 -22.09
CA LYS A 179 12.92 -23.36 -21.87
C LYS A 179 12.39 -22.91 -20.52
N VAL A 180 13.28 -22.80 -19.54
CA VAL A 180 12.98 -22.38 -18.18
C VAL A 180 14.08 -21.47 -17.64
N GLY A 181 13.69 -20.44 -16.90
CA GLY A 181 14.57 -19.53 -16.18
C GLY A 181 14.32 -19.57 -14.69
N ILE A 182 15.35 -19.74 -13.87
CA ILE A 182 15.24 -19.82 -12.40
C ILE A 182 16.41 -19.11 -11.71
N VAL A 183 16.14 -18.43 -10.58
CA VAL A 183 17.22 -17.90 -9.72
C VAL A 183 17.23 -18.63 -8.38
N PHE A 184 18.33 -19.29 -8.07
CA PHE A 184 18.49 -20.01 -6.81
C PHE A 184 18.94 -19.07 -5.68
N HIS A 185 18.28 -19.18 -4.53
CA HIS A 185 18.53 -18.28 -3.40
C HIS A 185 18.64 -19.02 -2.04
N THR A 186 18.36 -20.32 -2.00
CA THR A 186 18.51 -21.13 -0.77
C THR A 186 18.94 -22.56 -1.10
N ALA A 187 19.88 -23.09 -0.34
CA ALA A 187 20.29 -24.49 -0.34
C ALA A 187 19.84 -25.16 0.97
N TYR A 188 19.57 -26.45 0.92
CA TYR A 188 19.15 -27.25 2.08
C TYR A 188 20.07 -28.46 2.21
N GLU A 189 20.55 -28.69 3.43
CA GLU A 189 21.43 -29.80 3.77
C GLU A 189 20.90 -30.54 4.99
N GLY A 190 20.94 -31.87 4.94
CA GLY A 190 20.47 -32.73 6.02
C GLY A 190 20.09 -34.12 5.52
N GLU A 191 19.96 -35.06 6.46
CA GLU A 191 19.69 -36.47 6.17
C GLU A 191 18.26 -36.72 5.67
N SER A 192 17.32 -35.82 5.98
CA SER A 192 15.91 -35.92 5.57
C SER A 192 15.27 -34.53 5.44
N LEU A 193 14.28 -34.40 4.56
CA LEU A 193 13.64 -33.11 4.23
C LEU A 193 13.05 -32.36 5.45
N ASP A 194 12.62 -33.09 6.48
CA ASP A 194 12.07 -32.54 7.73
C ASP A 194 13.14 -32.06 8.73
N LYS A 195 14.40 -32.53 8.57
CA LYS A 195 15.55 -32.18 9.42
C LYS A 195 16.59 -31.33 8.71
N MET A 196 16.34 -30.97 7.45
CA MET A 196 17.24 -30.14 6.67
C MET A 196 17.40 -28.74 7.24
N SER A 197 18.63 -28.26 7.26
CA SER A 197 18.98 -26.89 7.61
C SER A 197 19.11 -26.05 6.34
N ALA A 198 18.46 -24.89 6.34
CA ALA A 198 18.53 -23.95 5.22
C ALA A 198 19.83 -23.12 5.30
N SER A 199 20.51 -23.01 4.17
CA SER A 199 21.69 -22.17 3.97
C SER A 199 21.41 -21.18 2.85
N PHE A 200 21.72 -19.91 3.06
CA PHE A 200 21.67 -18.90 2.00
C PHE A 200 22.92 -18.94 1.11
N LYS A 201 23.94 -19.73 1.47
CA LYS A 201 25.11 -20.03 0.64
C LYS A 201 24.73 -21.05 -0.42
N VAL A 202 24.16 -20.55 -1.52
CA VAL A 202 23.93 -21.35 -2.71
C VAL A 202 25.20 -21.38 -3.52
N ASP A 203 25.71 -22.58 -3.78
CA ASP A 203 26.73 -22.80 -4.81
C ASP A 203 26.05 -23.42 -6.03
N ILE A 204 26.15 -22.74 -7.17
CA ILE A 204 25.62 -23.20 -8.45
C ILE A 204 26.73 -23.56 -9.44
N SER A 205 28.00 -23.46 -9.04
CA SER A 205 29.14 -23.67 -9.93
C SER A 205 29.26 -25.10 -10.44
N ASP A 206 28.76 -26.06 -9.66
CA ASP A 206 28.74 -27.49 -10.00
C ASP A 206 27.52 -27.92 -10.84
N LEU A 207 26.60 -27.01 -11.17
CA LEU A 207 25.42 -27.34 -11.96
C LEU A 207 25.76 -27.46 -13.46
N ASN A 208 25.21 -28.49 -14.10
CA ASN A 208 25.41 -28.71 -15.54
C ASN A 208 24.84 -27.54 -16.36
N GLN A 209 25.66 -26.98 -17.23
CA GLN A 209 25.24 -25.96 -18.20
C GLN A 209 24.47 -26.62 -19.35
N THR A 210 23.28 -26.10 -19.66
CA THR A 210 22.44 -26.59 -20.77
C THR A 210 21.71 -25.41 -21.42
N PRO A 211 21.57 -25.36 -22.75
CA PRO A 211 20.83 -24.30 -23.42
C PRO A 211 19.35 -24.27 -23.06
N ASP A 212 18.81 -25.36 -22.52
CA ASP A 212 17.40 -25.47 -22.12
C ASP A 212 17.07 -24.75 -20.80
N VAL A 213 18.08 -24.39 -20.00
CA VAL A 213 17.87 -23.81 -18.67
C VAL A 213 18.77 -22.60 -18.52
N TRP A 214 18.16 -21.44 -18.31
CA TRP A 214 18.86 -20.29 -17.77
C TRP A 214 18.76 -20.33 -16.25
N PHE A 215 19.89 -20.27 -15.56
CA PHE A 215 19.91 -20.16 -14.12
C PHE A 215 20.98 -19.19 -13.65
N ASP A 216 20.71 -18.55 -12.52
CA ASP A 216 21.69 -17.73 -11.81
C ASP A 216 21.48 -17.90 -10.30
N ASP A 217 22.44 -17.41 -9.53
CA ASP A 217 22.29 -17.26 -8.09
C ASP A 217 21.77 -15.84 -7.76
N ALA A 218 21.25 -15.67 -6.55
CA ALA A 218 20.77 -14.37 -6.13
C ALA A 218 21.89 -13.37 -5.78
N TYR A 219 23.18 -13.75 -5.88
CA TYR A 219 24.30 -12.94 -5.42
C TYR A 219 24.65 -11.80 -6.35
N ILE A 220 24.95 -10.64 -5.77
CA ILE A 220 25.56 -9.54 -6.51
C ILE A 220 27.04 -9.85 -6.67
N LYS A 221 27.45 -10.20 -7.89
CA LYS A 221 28.80 -10.70 -8.22
C LYS A 221 29.86 -9.61 -8.37
N ASP A 222 29.45 -8.37 -8.64
CA ASP A 222 30.36 -7.24 -8.78
C ASP A 222 29.74 -5.94 -8.25
N PHE A 223 30.45 -5.28 -7.32
CA PHE A 223 30.12 -3.96 -6.78
C PHE A 223 31.07 -2.87 -7.30
N SER A 224 32.15 -3.27 -7.98
CA SER A 224 33.17 -2.35 -8.48
C SER A 224 32.62 -1.59 -9.68
N GLY A 225 32.57 -0.25 -9.56
CA GLY A 225 32.16 0.65 -10.65
C GLY A 225 30.67 1.03 -10.74
N MET A 226 29.76 0.49 -9.92
CA MET A 226 28.30 0.66 -10.17
C MET A 226 27.46 1.39 -9.11
N ALA A 227 27.98 1.72 -7.93
CA ALA A 227 27.34 2.68 -7.01
C ALA A 227 28.30 3.00 -5.85
N THR A 228 29.33 3.81 -6.11
CA THR A 228 30.21 4.28 -5.02
C THR A 228 29.56 5.45 -4.30
N MET A 229 29.48 5.37 -2.98
CA MET A 229 29.19 6.55 -2.16
C MET A 229 30.28 7.61 -2.38
N THR A 230 29.90 8.89 -2.42
CA THR A 230 30.92 9.96 -2.40
C THR A 230 31.66 9.94 -1.06
N ALA A 231 32.82 10.61 -0.97
CA ALA A 231 33.54 10.74 0.30
C ALA A 231 32.68 11.39 1.40
N GLN A 232 31.87 12.40 1.03
CA GLN A 232 30.96 13.08 1.97
C GLN A 232 29.81 12.17 2.42
N GLU A 233 29.20 11.42 1.50
CA GLU A 233 28.15 10.46 1.86
C GLU A 233 28.71 9.35 2.75
N SER A 234 29.91 8.88 2.41
CA SER A 234 30.66 7.86 3.14
C SER A 234 30.93 8.28 4.59
N GLU A 235 31.38 9.51 4.79
CA GLU A 235 31.62 10.10 6.09
C GLU A 235 30.31 10.29 6.87
N ALA A 236 29.23 10.75 6.21
CA ALA A 236 27.93 10.91 6.85
C ALA A 236 27.36 9.58 7.37
N VAL A 237 27.49 8.49 6.61
CA VAL A 237 27.07 7.16 7.05
C VAL A 237 27.96 6.63 8.18
N GLU A 238 29.27 6.82 8.12
CA GLU A 238 30.17 6.43 9.21
C GLU A 238 29.87 7.17 10.51
N ASN A 239 29.62 8.49 10.42
CA ASN A 239 29.22 9.30 11.56
C ASN A 239 27.88 8.84 12.14
N ALA A 240 26.90 8.51 11.29
CA ALA A 240 25.61 7.99 11.75
C ALA A 240 25.75 6.61 12.42
N ILE A 241 26.61 5.73 11.89
CA ILE A 241 26.92 4.42 12.50
C ILE A 241 27.63 4.61 13.85
N ALA A 242 28.60 5.53 13.93
CA ALA A 242 29.30 5.86 15.16
C ALA A 242 28.35 6.43 16.23
N ASP A 243 27.41 7.30 15.82
CA ASP A 243 26.37 7.84 16.70
C ASP A 243 25.41 6.76 17.18
N ALA A 244 24.97 5.84 16.30
CA ALA A 244 24.16 4.68 16.70
C ALA A 244 24.91 3.76 17.68
N GLN A 245 26.21 3.53 17.47
CA GLN A 245 27.04 2.74 18.38
C GLN A 245 27.22 3.44 19.74
N LYS A 246 27.45 4.76 19.74
CA LYS A 246 27.55 5.57 20.95
C LYS A 246 26.24 5.51 21.74
N HIS A 247 25.10 5.68 21.06
CA HIS A 247 23.76 5.57 21.64
C HIS A 247 23.52 4.18 22.24
N LEU A 248 23.89 3.11 21.54
CA LEU A 248 23.79 1.75 22.05
C LEU A 248 24.64 1.54 23.30
N ASN A 249 25.86 2.09 23.33
CA ASN A 249 26.75 2.00 24.48
C ASN A 249 26.19 2.78 25.69
N SER A 250 25.60 3.96 25.47
CA SER A 250 24.98 4.77 26.51
C SER A 250 23.62 4.24 26.98
N SER A 251 22.96 3.39 26.18
CA SER A 251 21.64 2.84 26.48
C SER A 251 21.64 1.73 27.53
N GLY A 252 22.81 1.31 28.05
CA GLY A 252 22.90 0.42 29.22
C GLY A 252 22.08 -0.87 29.10
N ASN A 253 21.09 -1.02 30.00
CA ASN A 253 20.13 -2.12 30.11
C ASN A 253 18.77 -1.82 29.43
N ALA A 254 18.66 -0.77 28.61
CA ALA A 254 17.41 -0.36 27.95
C ALA A 254 16.80 -1.43 27.02
N PHE A 255 17.51 -2.53 26.74
CA PHE A 255 17.02 -3.65 25.95
C PHE A 255 16.60 -4.85 26.80
N GLU A 256 16.94 -4.87 28.10
CA GLU A 256 16.68 -6.01 28.99
C GLU A 256 15.24 -6.04 29.50
N PHE A 257 14.53 -4.89 29.51
CA PHE A 257 13.15 -4.81 29.99
C PHE A 257 12.15 -5.61 29.14
N LEU A 258 12.52 -6.06 27.94
CA LEU A 258 11.68 -6.89 27.07
C LEU A 258 12.03 -8.38 27.11
N ASP A 259 13.17 -8.75 27.70
CA ASP A 259 13.77 -10.09 27.57
C ASP A 259 13.76 -10.91 28.89
N GLY A 260 13.12 -10.40 29.96
CA GLY A 260 13.20 -10.99 31.30
C GLY A 260 11.87 -11.24 32.03
N SER A 261 10.71 -11.01 31.40
CA SER A 261 9.41 -11.23 32.04
C SER A 261 8.30 -11.56 31.03
N ASP A 262 7.24 -12.22 31.49
CA ASP A 262 6.04 -12.48 30.68
C ASP A 262 5.40 -11.18 30.17
N ALA A 263 5.42 -10.12 30.99
CA ALA A 263 4.97 -8.79 30.60
C ALA A 263 5.85 -8.18 29.49
N GLY A 264 7.17 -8.32 29.59
CA GLY A 264 8.11 -7.87 28.56
C GLY A 264 7.92 -8.58 27.22
N ASN A 265 7.69 -9.90 27.24
CA ASN A 265 7.43 -10.69 26.04
C ASN A 265 6.10 -10.32 25.36
N ASP A 266 5.02 -10.11 26.12
CA ASP A 266 3.75 -9.62 25.57
C ASP A 266 3.91 -8.22 24.97
N LEU A 267 4.64 -7.33 25.66
CA LEU A 267 4.90 -5.99 25.17
C LEU A 267 5.71 -6.00 23.88
N LYS A 268 6.71 -6.87 23.73
CA LYS A 268 7.50 -7.01 22.51
C LYS A 268 6.61 -7.28 21.28
N ILE A 269 5.61 -8.16 21.41
CA ILE A 269 4.65 -8.46 20.35
C ILE A 269 3.78 -7.24 20.03
N ASN A 270 3.28 -6.55 21.06
CA ASN A 270 2.44 -5.37 20.88
C ASN A 270 3.22 -4.19 20.26
N ILE A 271 4.48 -3.99 20.66
CA ILE A 271 5.39 -2.99 20.09
C ILE A 271 5.62 -3.28 18.61
N ALA A 272 5.96 -4.52 18.26
CA ALA A 272 6.12 -4.92 16.86
C ALA A 272 4.83 -4.68 16.05
N ALA A 273 3.66 -5.02 16.60
CA ALA A 273 2.37 -4.79 15.94
C ALA A 273 2.05 -3.30 15.75
N ASN A 274 2.39 -2.45 16.73
CA ASN A 274 2.23 -0.99 16.63
C ASN A 274 3.17 -0.39 15.58
N MET A 275 4.45 -0.74 15.63
CA MET A 275 5.45 -0.25 14.66
C MET A 275 5.09 -0.68 13.24
N ASN A 276 4.65 -1.92 13.05
CA ASN A 276 4.14 -2.39 11.76
C ASN A 276 2.89 -1.61 11.31
N ALA A 277 1.95 -1.30 12.21
CA ALA A 277 0.80 -0.47 11.87
C ALA A 277 1.21 0.95 11.44
N ASN A 278 2.18 1.55 12.14
CA ASN A 278 2.68 2.89 11.83
C ASN A 278 3.42 2.92 10.48
N ILE A 279 4.22 1.89 10.19
CA ILE A 279 4.87 1.72 8.88
C ILE A 279 3.80 1.64 7.78
N LYS A 280 2.76 0.83 7.96
CA LYS A 280 1.67 0.66 6.99
C LYS A 280 0.93 1.96 6.69
N GLN A 281 0.77 2.81 7.71
CA GLN A 281 0.06 4.09 7.62
C GLN A 281 0.99 5.25 7.22
N ASN A 282 2.28 4.99 6.99
CA ASN A 282 3.29 6.02 6.78
C ASN A 282 3.30 7.08 7.91
N SER A 283 3.14 6.62 9.16
CA SER A 283 3.02 7.43 10.37
C SER A 283 4.14 7.14 11.37
N ILE A 284 5.35 6.80 10.90
CA ILE A 284 6.52 6.58 11.77
C ILE A 284 6.83 7.89 12.50
N GLN A 285 6.57 7.88 13.81
CA GLN A 285 6.83 9.00 14.69
C GLN A 285 8.34 9.17 14.88
N GLN A 286 8.85 10.39 14.69
CA GLN A 286 10.28 10.69 14.81
C GLN A 286 10.67 11.05 16.25
N ASP A 287 9.71 11.45 17.07
CA ASP A 287 9.91 11.77 18.48
C ASP A 287 9.63 10.54 19.39
N PRO A 288 10.64 10.01 20.12
CA PRO A 288 10.46 8.83 20.95
C PRO A 288 9.44 8.98 22.09
N GLU A 289 9.26 10.20 22.61
CA GLU A 289 8.28 10.45 23.67
C GLU A 289 6.86 10.46 23.11
N GLN A 290 6.65 11.11 21.96
CA GLN A 290 5.37 11.05 21.27
C GLN A 290 5.03 9.63 20.84
N PHE A 291 6.03 8.84 20.39
CA PHE A 291 5.83 7.43 20.06
C PHE A 291 5.38 6.64 21.29
N PHE A 292 6.03 6.84 22.44
CA PHE A 292 5.64 6.20 23.70
C PHE A 292 4.19 6.52 24.09
N ASN A 293 3.80 7.80 24.02
CA ASN A 293 2.44 8.23 24.35
C ASN A 293 1.40 7.65 23.38
N GLN A 294 1.70 7.62 22.08
CA GLN A 294 0.85 7.01 21.07
C GLN A 294 0.74 5.50 21.26
N PHE A 295 1.84 4.83 21.62
CA PHE A 295 1.85 3.40 21.90
C PHE A 295 0.99 3.07 23.12
N ILE A 296 1.05 3.84 24.21
CA ILE A 296 0.17 3.67 25.38
C ILE A 296 -1.30 3.77 24.97
N ALA A 297 -1.66 4.77 24.16
CA ALA A 297 -3.02 4.96 23.69
C ALA A 297 -3.48 3.77 22.82
N ASP A 298 -2.64 3.30 21.91
CA ASP A 298 -2.93 2.14 21.06
C ASP A 298 -3.03 0.83 21.86
N TYR A 299 -2.12 0.61 22.82
CA TYR A 299 -2.12 -0.55 23.72
C TYR A 299 -3.41 -0.61 24.55
N THR A 300 -3.81 0.54 25.12
CA THR A 300 -5.06 0.69 25.87
C THR A 300 -6.27 0.43 24.99
N ARG A 301 -6.33 1.05 23.81
CA ARG A 301 -7.42 0.88 22.84
C ARG A 301 -7.60 -0.59 22.43
N ARG A 302 -6.51 -1.29 22.08
CA ARG A 302 -6.57 -2.72 21.68
C ARG A 302 -7.02 -3.62 22.83
N ALA A 303 -6.62 -3.31 24.06
CA ALA A 303 -7.07 -4.05 25.23
C ALA A 303 -8.58 -3.84 25.48
N GLU A 304 -9.05 -2.60 25.37
CA GLU A 304 -10.47 -2.23 25.52
C GLU A 304 -11.35 -2.86 24.43
N GLU A 305 -10.90 -2.87 23.17
CA GLU A 305 -11.60 -3.56 22.07
C GLU A 305 -11.75 -5.07 22.33
N LYS A 306 -10.69 -5.72 22.82
CA LYS A 306 -10.73 -7.13 23.20
C LYS A 306 -11.67 -7.40 24.37
N ILE A 307 -11.81 -6.46 25.31
CA ILE A 307 -12.76 -6.56 26.43
C ILE A 307 -14.20 -6.41 25.93
N ALA A 308 -14.45 -5.45 25.03
CA ALA A 308 -15.77 -5.22 24.45
C ALA A 308 -16.29 -6.43 23.65
N GLN A 309 -15.40 -7.23 23.07
CA GLN A 309 -15.74 -8.46 22.36
C GLN A 309 -16.06 -9.66 23.29
N LEU A 310 -15.85 -9.54 24.61
CA LEU A 310 -16.13 -10.63 25.55
C LEU A 310 -17.63 -10.75 25.84
N LYS A 311 -18.15 -11.98 25.74
CA LYS A 311 -19.54 -12.32 26.10
C LYS A 311 -19.89 -11.98 27.56
N THR A 312 -18.91 -12.03 28.46
CA THR A 312 -19.09 -11.73 29.89
C THR A 312 -19.06 -10.23 30.20
N GLY A 313 -18.76 -9.38 29.21
CA GLY A 313 -18.59 -7.94 29.38
C GLY A 313 -17.38 -7.55 30.24
N ARG A 314 -17.26 -6.24 30.48
CA ARG A 314 -16.19 -5.61 31.27
C ARG A 314 -16.16 -6.09 32.73
N GLU A 315 -17.34 -6.18 33.34
CA GLU A 315 -17.50 -6.54 34.75
C GLU A 315 -17.37 -8.05 35.02
N GLY A 316 -17.38 -8.88 33.97
CA GLY A 316 -17.22 -10.32 34.12
C GLY A 316 -15.80 -10.75 34.52
N PRO A 317 -15.61 -11.98 35.04
CA PRO A 317 -14.29 -12.47 35.47
C PRO A 317 -13.21 -12.45 34.38
N ALA A 318 -13.59 -12.61 33.11
CA ALA A 318 -12.67 -12.49 31.98
C ALA A 318 -12.33 -11.03 31.64
N GLY A 319 -13.27 -10.10 31.80
CA GLY A 319 -13.05 -8.66 31.62
C GLY A 319 -12.12 -8.10 32.70
N GLN A 320 -12.39 -8.42 33.97
CA GLN A 320 -11.55 -8.00 35.11
C GLN A 320 -10.10 -8.53 35.02
N ARG A 321 -9.92 -9.79 34.57
CA ARG A 321 -8.57 -10.33 34.31
C ARG A 321 -7.80 -9.55 33.24
N ARG A 322 -8.48 -9.12 32.17
CA ARG A 322 -7.86 -8.31 31.11
C ARG A 322 -7.57 -6.88 31.55
N LEU A 323 -8.44 -6.28 32.38
CA LEU A 323 -8.19 -4.97 32.99
C LEU A 323 -6.98 -4.98 33.92
N ASN A 324 -6.86 -6.01 34.76
CA ASN A 324 -5.69 -6.20 35.61
C ASN A 324 -4.42 -6.38 34.78
N ALA A 325 -4.46 -7.19 33.72
CA ALA A 325 -3.34 -7.35 32.81
C ALA A 325 -2.95 -6.03 32.10
N LEU A 326 -3.94 -5.25 31.66
CA LEU A 326 -3.73 -3.92 31.08
C LEU A 326 -3.06 -2.98 32.09
N GLN A 327 -3.53 -2.93 33.34
CA GLN A 327 -2.96 -2.07 34.37
C GLN A 327 -1.51 -2.47 34.71
N ILE A 328 -1.24 -3.77 34.81
CA ILE A 328 0.13 -4.29 35.00
C ILE A 328 1.02 -3.87 33.81
N GLY A 329 0.54 -4.03 32.58
CA GLY A 329 1.27 -3.63 31.37
C GLY A 329 1.54 -2.12 31.31
N LEU A 330 0.56 -1.28 31.63
CA LEU A 330 0.72 0.18 31.67
C LEU A 330 1.71 0.61 32.76
N ASN A 331 1.63 0.03 33.95
CA ASN A 331 2.58 0.30 35.03
C ASN A 331 4.01 -0.11 34.63
N TYR A 332 4.15 -1.28 34.00
CA TYR A 332 5.43 -1.78 33.51
C TYR A 332 6.01 -0.86 32.42
N LEU A 333 5.19 -0.40 31.47
CA LEU A 333 5.59 0.55 30.42
C LEU A 333 6.01 1.90 31.00
N ASN A 334 5.24 2.46 31.93
CA ASN A 334 5.57 3.73 32.57
C ASN A 334 6.87 3.64 33.38
N THR A 335 7.08 2.54 34.10
CA THR A 335 8.34 2.28 34.83
C THR A 335 9.53 2.19 33.89
N ASN A 336 9.33 1.67 32.67
CA ASN A 336 10.36 1.49 31.66
C ASN A 336 10.32 2.55 30.54
N LYS A 337 9.69 3.71 30.75
CA LYS A 337 9.52 4.75 29.72
C LYS A 337 10.85 5.14 29.08
N SER A 338 11.87 5.41 29.90
CA SER A 338 13.21 5.77 29.43
C SER A 338 13.84 4.66 28.57
N ASN A 339 13.69 3.40 28.98
CA ASN A 339 14.20 2.24 28.24
C ASN A 339 13.53 2.11 26.87
N MET A 340 12.20 2.27 26.82
CA MET A 340 11.43 2.26 25.57
C MET A 340 11.81 3.42 24.63
N MET A 341 12.01 4.62 25.16
CA MET A 341 12.46 5.78 24.39
C MET A 341 13.86 5.56 23.81
N ASN A 342 14.80 5.02 24.61
CA ASN A 342 16.16 4.72 24.17
C ASN A 342 16.19 3.61 23.11
N PHE A 343 15.39 2.55 23.29
CA PHE A 343 15.21 1.50 22.29
C PHE A 343 14.68 2.08 20.97
N TYR A 344 13.61 2.86 21.01
CA TYR A 344 12.98 3.39 19.81
C TYR A 344 13.87 4.42 19.09
N ALA A 345 14.60 5.25 19.84
CA ALA A 345 15.60 6.15 19.28
C ALA A 345 16.70 5.39 18.53
N LEU A 346 17.18 4.26 19.07
CA LEU A 346 18.13 3.41 18.35
C LEU A 346 17.49 2.80 17.09
N TRP A 347 16.26 2.31 17.19
CA TRP A 347 15.52 1.75 16.06
C TRP A 347 15.39 2.76 14.90
N LEU A 348 15.10 4.03 15.19
CA LEU A 348 15.07 5.11 14.19
C LEU A 348 16.45 5.35 13.55
N LYS A 349 17.52 5.38 14.35
CA LYS A 349 18.90 5.55 13.84
C LYS A 349 19.28 4.41 12.89
N LEU A 350 19.00 3.16 13.27
CA LEU A 350 19.25 1.98 12.44
C LEU A 350 18.45 2.04 11.13
N GLY A 351 17.17 2.41 11.20
CA GLY A 351 16.31 2.60 10.03
C GLY A 351 16.85 3.65 9.07
N ALA A 352 17.26 4.83 9.57
CA ALA A 352 17.77 5.92 8.76
C ALA A 352 19.07 5.55 8.01
N ILE A 353 20.04 4.92 8.71
CA ILE A 353 21.29 4.45 8.09
C ILE A 353 20.99 3.42 7.00
N LYS A 354 20.13 2.45 7.32
CA LYS A 354 19.69 1.39 6.41
C LYS A 354 19.04 1.98 5.16
N ASP A 355 18.18 2.99 5.27
CA ASP A 355 17.50 3.59 4.12
C ASP A 355 18.48 4.32 3.18
N VAL A 356 19.52 4.98 3.71
CA VAL A 356 20.58 5.59 2.89
C VAL A 356 21.35 4.53 2.12
N LEU A 357 21.78 3.45 2.80
CA LEU A 357 22.51 2.34 2.18
C LEU A 357 21.63 1.59 1.16
N TYR A 358 20.37 1.35 1.48
CA TYR A 358 19.39 0.72 0.59
C TYR A 358 19.23 1.51 -0.72
N LYS A 359 19.09 2.85 -0.65
CA LYS A 359 18.98 3.69 -1.86
C LYS A 359 20.21 3.62 -2.76
N LYS A 360 21.39 3.38 -2.19
CA LYS A 360 22.62 3.19 -2.98
C LYS A 360 22.63 1.81 -3.63
N LEU A 361 22.21 0.78 -2.90
CA LEU A 361 22.11 -0.59 -3.41
C LEU A 361 20.99 -0.73 -4.46
N SER A 362 19.87 -0.03 -4.33
CA SER A 362 18.76 -0.09 -5.31
C SER A 362 19.15 0.43 -6.69
N ASN A 363 20.19 1.26 -6.78
CA ASN A 363 20.77 1.72 -8.03
C ASN A 363 21.67 0.66 -8.71
N ILE A 364 22.04 -0.41 -8.00
CA ILE A 364 22.80 -1.55 -8.54
C ILE A 364 21.81 -2.44 -9.31
N LYS A 365 21.59 -2.12 -10.58
CA LYS A 365 20.68 -2.89 -11.46
C LYS A 365 21.49 -3.86 -12.31
N ALA A 366 21.40 -5.16 -11.99
CA ALA A 366 21.90 -6.22 -12.87
C ALA A 366 20.98 -6.44 -14.10
N ILE A 367 19.67 -6.20 -13.93
CA ILE A 367 18.63 -6.24 -14.98
C ILE A 367 17.65 -5.10 -14.71
N ASP A 368 17.26 -4.36 -15.73
CA ASP A 368 16.26 -3.31 -15.59
C ASP A 368 14.90 -3.93 -15.24
N SER A 369 14.30 -3.43 -14.16
CA SER A 369 13.00 -3.85 -13.67
C SER A 369 11.99 -2.74 -13.91
N PHE A 370 10.78 -3.11 -14.33
CA PHE A 370 9.71 -2.19 -14.70
C PHE A 370 8.39 -2.62 -14.06
N GLU A 371 7.55 -1.63 -13.77
CA GLU A 371 6.14 -1.79 -13.44
C GLU A 371 5.28 -1.37 -14.62
N GLU A 372 4.20 -2.10 -14.89
CA GLU A 372 3.22 -1.69 -15.89
C GLU A 372 2.10 -0.92 -15.18
N VAL A 373 2.02 0.38 -15.42
CA VAL A 373 1.01 1.28 -14.85
C VAL A 373 0.21 1.88 -15.99
N ASP A 374 -1.10 1.63 -16.04
CA ASP A 374 -2.00 2.12 -17.09
C ASP A 374 -1.55 1.73 -18.52
N GLY A 375 -0.83 0.62 -18.68
CA GLY A 375 -0.29 0.14 -19.97
C GLY A 375 1.08 0.71 -20.34
N GLU A 376 1.68 1.57 -19.51
CA GLU A 376 3.03 2.11 -19.70
C GLU A 376 4.04 1.45 -18.75
N LEU A 377 5.25 1.15 -19.27
CA LEU A 377 6.36 0.63 -18.47
C LEU A 377 7.05 1.78 -17.72
N LYS A 378 7.10 1.70 -16.40
CA LYS A 378 7.86 2.62 -15.54
C LYS A 378 8.98 1.89 -14.83
N VAL A 379 10.15 2.51 -14.74
CA VAL A 379 11.29 1.94 -14.03
C VAL A 379 10.92 1.65 -12.57
N ARG A 380 11.20 0.43 -12.11
CA ARG A 380 10.90 -0.06 -10.76
C ARG A 380 12.19 -0.47 -10.06
N ASP A 381 12.29 -0.13 -8.79
CA ASP A 381 13.40 -0.59 -7.94
C ASP A 381 13.18 -2.04 -7.47
N PRO A 382 14.26 -2.82 -7.25
CA PRO A 382 14.19 -4.19 -6.73
C PRO A 382 13.29 -4.30 -5.48
N GLU A 383 12.65 -5.46 -5.26
CA GLU A 383 11.82 -5.68 -4.03
C GLU A 383 12.63 -5.58 -2.73
N GLY A 384 13.95 -5.74 -2.87
CA GLY A 384 14.99 -5.29 -1.97
C GLY A 384 16.07 -6.36 -1.75
N PHE A 385 16.89 -6.18 -0.73
CA PHE A 385 18.12 -6.94 -0.56
C PHE A 385 18.06 -7.83 0.68
N VAL A 386 18.70 -8.99 0.59
CA VAL A 386 19.04 -9.80 1.75
C VAL A 386 20.55 -9.83 1.86
N ALA A 387 21.04 -9.29 2.96
CA ALA A 387 22.46 -9.34 3.30
C ALA A 387 22.70 -10.60 4.14
N VAL A 388 23.73 -11.37 3.78
CA VAL A 388 24.09 -12.62 4.46
C VAL A 388 25.52 -12.51 4.99
N ASP A 389 25.70 -12.79 6.28
CA ASP A 389 27.03 -12.85 6.88
C ASP A 389 27.76 -14.18 6.57
N HIS A 390 29.06 -14.24 6.87
CA HIS A 390 29.86 -15.45 6.66
C HIS A 390 29.45 -16.64 7.54
N ILE A 391 28.63 -16.42 8.57
CA ILE A 391 28.11 -17.44 9.51
C ILE A 391 26.73 -17.94 9.05
N GLY A 392 26.14 -17.33 8.02
CA GLY A 392 24.84 -17.72 7.44
C GLY A 392 23.65 -16.92 7.99
N SER A 393 23.87 -15.91 8.83
CA SER A 393 22.81 -15.05 9.34
C SER A 393 22.34 -14.11 8.23
N ALA A 394 21.05 -14.20 7.87
CA ALA A 394 20.44 -13.39 6.83
C ALA A 394 19.55 -12.30 7.43
N VAL A 395 19.71 -11.07 6.93
CA VAL A 395 18.93 -9.91 7.39
C VAL A 395 18.31 -9.21 6.19
N LYS A 396 17.03 -8.82 6.33
CA LYS A 396 16.31 -8.11 5.28
C LYS A 396 16.65 -6.62 5.31
N VAL A 397 17.16 -6.12 4.19
CA VAL A 397 17.49 -4.71 3.94
C VAL A 397 16.56 -4.18 2.84
N VAL A 398 15.49 -3.51 3.26
CA VAL A 398 14.44 -2.94 2.39
C VAL A 398 14.03 -1.57 2.89
N ASP A 399 13.59 -0.69 1.99
CA ASP A 399 12.73 0.43 2.34
C ASP A 399 11.39 -0.16 2.83
N ARG A 400 11.05 0.06 4.10
CA ARG A 400 9.86 -0.56 4.70
C ARG A 400 8.55 0.01 4.18
N LEU A 401 8.53 1.29 3.81
CA LEU A 401 7.31 1.93 3.29
C LEU A 401 7.03 1.42 1.88
N ASP A 402 8.06 1.34 1.05
CA ASP A 402 7.97 0.77 -0.29
C ASP A 402 7.65 -0.73 -0.23
N PHE A 403 8.35 -1.51 0.59
CA PHE A 403 8.09 -2.94 0.79
C PHE A 403 6.67 -3.19 1.32
N SER A 404 6.21 -2.40 2.30
CA SER A 404 4.84 -2.47 2.80
C SER A 404 3.87 -2.17 1.67
N ARG A 405 3.97 -1.01 0.99
CA ARG A 405 3.08 -0.65 -0.12
C ARG A 405 3.03 -1.74 -1.20
N LYS A 406 4.17 -2.28 -1.64
CA LYS A 406 4.25 -3.37 -2.62
C LYS A 406 3.55 -4.64 -2.13
N ASN A 407 3.73 -5.04 -0.87
CA ASN A 407 3.02 -6.20 -0.31
C ASN A 407 1.53 -5.94 -0.10
N PHE A 408 1.13 -4.70 0.24
CA PHE A 408 -0.28 -4.31 0.30
C PHE A 408 -0.93 -4.38 -1.07
N MET A 409 -0.27 -3.91 -2.13
CA MET A 409 -0.76 -4.02 -3.51
C MET A 409 -0.83 -5.48 -4.00
N LYS A 410 0.09 -6.34 -3.54
CA LYS A 410 0.11 -7.79 -3.83
C LYS A 410 -0.98 -8.56 -3.07
N SER A 411 -1.22 -8.19 -1.80
CA SER A 411 -2.37 -8.66 -1.01
C SER A 411 -3.68 -8.16 -1.61
N GLU A 412 -3.71 -6.91 -2.06
CA GLU A 412 -4.83 -6.34 -2.80
C GLU A 412 -5.11 -7.19 -4.03
N THR A 413 -4.15 -7.73 -4.78
CA THR A 413 -4.50 -8.56 -5.96
C THR A 413 -5.28 -9.85 -5.62
N ILE A 414 -5.22 -10.34 -4.37
CA ILE A 414 -5.97 -11.50 -3.86
C ILE A 414 -7.17 -11.06 -2.98
N GLU A 415 -7.13 -9.85 -2.40
CA GLU A 415 -8.18 -9.20 -1.58
C GLU A 415 -8.78 -7.96 -2.29
N LEU A 416 -8.83 -7.97 -3.62
CA LEU A 416 -9.13 -6.78 -4.44
C LEU A 416 -10.61 -6.38 -4.32
N ASP A 417 -11.42 -7.20 -3.64
CA ASP A 417 -12.82 -6.93 -3.32
C ASP A 417 -13.02 -6.20 -1.97
N PHE A 418 -12.03 -6.15 -1.06
CA PHE A 418 -12.26 -5.63 0.30
C PHE A 418 -11.36 -4.45 0.75
N VAL A 419 -10.10 -4.32 0.31
CA VAL A 419 -9.13 -3.36 0.92
C VAL A 419 -8.95 -2.03 0.15
N ASN A 420 -9.49 -1.92 -1.07
CA ASN A 420 -9.62 -0.62 -1.76
C ASN A 420 -10.48 0.42 -1.00
N ASP A 421 -11.03 0.06 0.16
CA ASP A 421 -12.01 0.82 0.92
C ASP A 421 -11.45 1.81 1.97
N LEU A 422 -10.13 2.03 2.06
CA LEU A 422 -9.53 2.96 3.05
C LEU A 422 -8.51 3.99 2.53
N MET A 423 -8.24 4.06 1.24
CA MET A 423 -7.35 5.09 0.66
C MET A 423 -8.07 6.46 0.56
N THR A 424 -8.02 7.26 1.62
CA THR A 424 -8.66 8.60 1.71
C THR A 424 -7.69 9.76 1.40
N GLU A 425 -6.74 9.57 0.47
CA GLU A 425 -5.87 10.67 -0.01
C GLU A 425 -6.54 11.45 -1.14
N ALA A 426 -6.19 12.73 -1.31
CA ALA A 426 -6.65 13.53 -2.43
C ALA A 426 -6.15 12.90 -3.75
N ARG A 427 -7.04 12.16 -4.43
CA ARG A 427 -6.76 11.58 -5.75
C ARG A 427 -7.19 12.52 -6.88
N MET A 428 -8.07 13.49 -6.58
CA MET A 428 -8.55 14.49 -7.53
C MET A 428 -7.46 15.50 -7.89
N PHE A 429 -6.65 15.92 -6.91
CA PHE A 429 -5.62 16.95 -7.10
C PHE A 429 -4.24 16.34 -6.84
N ARG A 430 -3.49 16.06 -7.90
CA ARG A 430 -2.14 15.45 -7.82
C ARG A 430 -1.08 16.41 -7.26
N SER A 431 -1.34 17.72 -7.29
CA SER A 431 -0.43 18.75 -6.80
C SER A 431 -1.20 20.04 -6.49
N ARG A 432 -0.56 20.96 -5.75
CA ARG A 432 -1.09 22.31 -5.49
C ARG A 432 -1.44 23.06 -6.79
N HIS A 433 -0.67 22.84 -7.86
CA HIS A 433 -0.89 23.48 -9.15
C HIS A 433 -2.20 23.01 -9.82
N GLY A 434 -2.58 21.74 -9.64
CA GLY A 434 -3.84 21.22 -10.20
C GLY A 434 -5.11 21.84 -9.59
N LEU A 435 -5.01 22.56 -8.47
CA LEU A 435 -6.14 23.32 -7.91
C LEU A 435 -6.43 24.60 -8.71
N SER A 436 -5.42 25.15 -9.40
CA SER A 436 -5.56 26.36 -10.21
C SER A 436 -6.35 26.15 -11.50
N ASP A 437 -6.47 24.90 -11.96
CA ASP A 437 -7.20 24.54 -13.17
C ASP A 437 -8.72 24.70 -13.05
N TYR A 438 -9.22 24.90 -11.82
CA TYR A 438 -10.64 25.05 -11.50
C TYR A 438 -10.98 26.52 -11.22
N SER A 439 -12.26 26.86 -11.34
CA SER A 439 -12.81 28.12 -10.84
C SER A 439 -13.23 27.97 -9.36
N ALA A 440 -13.33 29.09 -8.63
CA ALA A 440 -13.85 29.04 -7.25
C ALA A 440 -15.30 28.52 -7.20
N ARG A 441 -16.09 28.69 -8.29
CA ARG A 441 -17.44 28.15 -8.39
C ARG A 441 -17.44 26.62 -8.48
N GLU A 442 -16.65 26.06 -9.39
CA GLU A 442 -16.52 24.61 -9.53
C GLU A 442 -15.98 23.98 -8.24
N MET A 443 -15.03 24.64 -7.58
CA MET A 443 -14.47 24.19 -6.32
C MET A 443 -15.51 24.16 -5.19
N ALA A 444 -16.35 25.19 -5.10
CA ALA A 444 -17.42 25.28 -4.11
C ALA A 444 -18.53 24.26 -4.36
N ASP A 445 -18.94 24.10 -5.62
CA ASP A 445 -19.96 23.14 -6.02
C ASP A 445 -19.46 21.69 -5.79
N ASN A 446 -18.19 21.40 -6.12
CA ASN A 446 -17.55 20.10 -5.84
C ASN A 446 -17.41 19.83 -4.33
N ALA A 447 -16.98 20.81 -3.54
CA ALA A 447 -16.88 20.66 -2.09
C ALA A 447 -18.25 20.33 -1.48
N PHE A 448 -19.31 21.01 -1.95
CA PHE A 448 -20.67 20.73 -1.50
C PHE A 448 -21.17 19.35 -1.94
N ALA A 449 -20.86 18.91 -3.15
CA ALA A 449 -21.17 17.56 -3.62
C ALA A 449 -20.52 16.47 -2.75
N HIS A 450 -19.27 16.69 -2.33
CA HIS A 450 -18.57 15.78 -1.40
C HIS A 450 -19.22 15.75 -0.02
N MET A 451 -19.70 16.90 0.49
CA MET A 451 -20.45 16.93 1.76
C MET A 451 -21.78 16.17 1.66
N ILE A 452 -22.52 16.32 0.55
CA ILE A 452 -23.74 15.52 0.29
C ILE A 452 -23.40 14.03 0.22
N ALA A 453 -22.33 13.65 -0.48
CA ALA A 453 -21.90 12.26 -0.60
C ALA A 453 -21.57 11.63 0.75
N LEU A 454 -20.82 12.36 1.60
CA LEU A 454 -20.49 11.91 2.95
C LEU A 454 -21.73 11.69 3.81
N GLN A 455 -22.73 12.57 3.73
CA GLN A 455 -24.00 12.36 4.41
C GLN A 455 -24.73 11.10 3.92
N VAL A 456 -24.84 10.92 2.60
CA VAL A 456 -25.50 9.73 2.02
C VAL A 456 -24.78 8.45 2.43
N MET A 457 -23.45 8.42 2.36
CA MET A 457 -22.65 7.26 2.74
C MET A 457 -22.70 6.97 4.24
N ASN A 458 -22.77 8.01 5.09
CA ASN A 458 -22.92 7.83 6.54
C ASN A 458 -24.22 7.11 6.94
N ARG A 459 -25.25 7.16 6.08
CA ARG A 459 -26.55 6.48 6.27
C ARG A 459 -26.57 5.04 5.79
N GLU A 460 -25.59 4.63 5.01
CA GLU A 460 -25.49 3.27 4.51
C GLU A 460 -24.54 2.49 5.40
N PHE A 461 -25.07 1.51 6.15
CA PHE A 461 -24.32 0.73 7.14
C PHE A 461 -22.94 0.28 6.64
N LYS A 462 -22.85 -0.18 5.38
CA LYS A 462 -21.61 -0.61 4.74
C LYS A 462 -20.61 0.51 4.46
N TYR A 463 -21.06 1.73 4.13
CA TYR A 463 -20.18 2.84 3.77
C TYR A 463 -20.02 3.89 4.88
N SER A 464 -20.68 3.70 6.02
CA SER A 464 -20.61 4.62 7.15
C SER A 464 -19.19 4.75 7.70
N SER A 465 -18.43 3.64 7.77
CA SER A 465 -17.01 3.64 8.16
C SER A 465 -16.13 4.46 7.19
N VAL A 466 -16.42 4.39 5.89
CA VAL A 466 -15.71 5.16 4.85
C VAL A 466 -15.98 6.65 5.01
N ALA A 467 -17.25 7.02 5.19
CA ALA A 467 -17.66 8.40 5.41
C ALA A 467 -17.03 8.97 6.70
N SER A 468 -17.06 8.18 7.78
CA SER A 468 -16.49 8.53 9.08
C SER A 468 -14.98 8.76 8.98
N THR A 469 -14.26 7.84 8.35
CA THR A 469 -12.79 7.91 8.18
C THR A 469 -12.40 9.11 7.31
N TYR A 470 -13.09 9.29 6.18
CA TYR A 470 -12.84 10.41 5.28
C TYR A 470 -13.08 11.75 5.99
N ALA A 471 -14.23 11.91 6.65
CA ALA A 471 -14.58 13.14 7.34
C ALA A 471 -13.64 13.43 8.53
N GLY A 472 -13.26 12.41 9.30
CA GLY A 472 -12.30 12.53 10.40
C GLY A 472 -10.93 13.01 9.92
N ARG A 473 -10.44 12.45 8.81
CA ARG A 473 -9.18 12.89 8.19
C ARG A 473 -9.31 14.28 7.58
N THR A 474 -10.43 14.66 6.96
CA THR A 474 -10.63 16.05 6.50
C THR A 474 -10.57 17.04 7.67
N ALA A 475 -11.10 16.68 8.84
CA ALA A 475 -11.15 17.54 10.02
C ALA A 475 -9.83 17.62 10.82
N SER A 476 -8.95 16.61 10.71
CA SER A 476 -7.75 16.50 11.56
C SER A 476 -6.69 17.59 11.30
N TYR A 477 -6.75 18.27 10.15
CA TYR A 477 -5.72 19.21 9.70
C TYR A 477 -5.93 20.66 10.17
N GLY A 478 -6.67 20.88 11.25
CA GLY A 478 -6.84 22.21 11.84
C GLY A 478 -7.78 23.10 11.03
N ASN A 479 -7.47 24.40 10.87
CA ASN A 479 -8.35 25.41 10.27
C ASN A 479 -8.29 25.52 8.74
N PHE A 480 -7.75 24.51 8.04
CA PHE A 480 -7.56 24.53 6.58
C PHE A 480 -6.65 25.66 6.08
N ASP A 481 -5.84 26.28 6.95
CA ASP A 481 -5.03 27.45 6.60
C ASP A 481 -3.86 27.11 5.65
N TYR A 482 -3.37 25.87 5.69
CA TYR A 482 -2.17 25.45 4.94
C TYR A 482 -2.48 24.33 3.96
N PHE A 483 -1.85 24.38 2.78
CA PHE A 483 -1.93 23.29 1.82
C PHE A 483 -1.28 22.04 2.39
N ARG A 484 -1.94 20.89 2.24
CA ARG A 484 -1.44 19.57 2.69
C ARG A 484 -1.52 18.61 1.52
N SER A 485 -0.38 18.09 1.10
CA SER A 485 -0.29 17.11 0.00
C SER A 485 -0.99 15.78 0.33
N ASN A 486 -1.04 15.41 1.62
CA ASN A 486 -1.72 14.21 2.11
C ASN A 486 -3.16 14.45 2.58
N GLY A 487 -3.71 15.65 2.36
CA GLY A 487 -5.10 15.98 2.68
C GLY A 487 -6.08 15.20 1.81
N THR A 488 -7.35 15.15 2.23
CA THR A 488 -8.45 14.61 1.40
C THR A 488 -8.78 15.56 0.24
N ASP A 489 -9.52 15.09 -0.78
CA ASP A 489 -10.01 15.97 -1.85
C ASP A 489 -10.79 17.15 -1.26
N LEU A 490 -11.70 16.88 -0.32
CA LEU A 490 -12.47 17.90 0.38
C LEU A 490 -11.61 18.89 1.16
N TYR A 491 -10.53 18.43 1.80
CA TYR A 491 -9.59 19.32 2.49
C TYR A 491 -8.94 20.30 1.51
N ALA A 492 -8.46 19.80 0.37
CA ALA A 492 -7.79 20.62 -0.64
C ALA A 492 -8.74 21.69 -1.20
N MET A 493 -10.00 21.33 -1.46
CA MET A 493 -11.03 22.28 -1.92
C MET A 493 -11.31 23.36 -0.87
N ILE A 494 -11.55 22.98 0.39
CA ILE A 494 -11.81 23.93 1.48
C ILE A 494 -10.61 24.85 1.70
N HIS A 495 -9.38 24.30 1.70
CA HIS A 495 -8.16 25.09 1.80
C HIS A 495 -8.05 26.10 0.65
N SER A 496 -8.30 25.67 -0.60
CA SER A 496 -8.19 26.56 -1.76
C SER A 496 -9.18 27.73 -1.70
N LEU A 497 -10.39 27.49 -1.18
CA LEU A 497 -11.46 28.48 -1.08
C LEU A 497 -11.27 29.43 0.11
N PHE A 498 -10.85 28.92 1.28
CA PHE A 498 -10.94 29.66 2.54
C PHE A 498 -9.67 29.69 3.40
N GLY A 499 -8.64 28.93 3.04
CA GLY A 499 -7.42 28.86 3.82
C GLY A 499 -6.65 30.17 3.80
N LYS A 500 -6.25 30.70 4.96
CA LYS A 500 -5.48 31.96 5.05
C LYS A 500 -4.15 31.93 4.31
N GLY A 501 -3.52 30.75 4.21
CA GLY A 501 -2.29 30.51 3.45
C GLY A 501 -2.53 29.99 2.03
N SER A 502 -3.76 30.05 1.53
CA SER A 502 -4.05 29.75 0.12
C SER A 502 -3.42 30.84 -0.75
N ILE A 503 -2.64 30.41 -1.74
CA ILE A 503 -2.06 31.28 -2.79
C ILE A 503 -2.59 30.87 -4.16
N ILE A 504 -3.67 30.07 -4.19
CA ILE A 504 -4.22 29.53 -5.42
C ILE A 504 -4.81 30.66 -6.24
N LYS A 505 -4.34 30.78 -7.48
CA LYS A 505 -4.98 31.58 -8.51
C LYS A 505 -5.87 30.66 -9.33
N PHE A 506 -7.18 30.87 -9.26
CA PHE A 506 -8.16 30.10 -10.02
C PHE A 506 -8.16 30.50 -11.50
N ASN A 507 -8.56 29.60 -12.38
CA ASN A 507 -8.55 29.79 -13.85
C ASN A 507 -9.38 31.01 -14.33
N ASP A 508 -10.44 31.36 -13.61
CA ASP A 508 -11.29 32.53 -13.81
C ASP A 508 -11.13 33.48 -12.61
N GLU A 509 -9.99 34.15 -12.57
CA GLU A 509 -9.54 34.96 -11.43
C GLU A 509 -10.59 36.03 -11.05
N LYS A 510 -11.12 36.76 -12.03
CA LYS A 510 -12.07 37.87 -11.80
C LYS A 510 -13.38 37.40 -11.19
N ASN A 511 -14.03 36.38 -11.75
CA ASN A 511 -15.31 35.91 -11.20
C ASN A 511 -15.10 35.13 -9.90
N SER A 512 -13.97 34.43 -9.78
CA SER A 512 -13.60 33.72 -8.56
C SER A 512 -13.40 34.68 -7.39
N GLU A 513 -12.69 35.79 -7.59
CA GLU A 513 -12.48 36.80 -6.55
C GLU A 513 -13.81 37.44 -6.09
N ILE A 514 -14.71 37.76 -7.02
CA ILE A 514 -16.05 38.27 -6.70
C ILE A 514 -16.84 37.25 -5.88
N LEU A 515 -16.77 35.97 -6.24
CA LEU A 515 -17.48 34.91 -5.54
C LEU A 515 -16.91 34.68 -4.13
N LEU A 516 -15.59 34.63 -3.98
CA LEU A 516 -14.91 34.46 -2.68
C LEU A 516 -15.29 35.58 -1.71
N LYS A 517 -15.38 36.83 -2.18
CA LYS A 517 -15.84 37.98 -1.37
C LYS A 517 -17.30 37.86 -0.92
N ARG A 518 -18.13 37.11 -1.65
CA ARG A 518 -19.55 36.87 -1.31
C ARG A 518 -19.75 35.70 -0.35
N MET A 519 -18.83 34.73 -0.36
CA MET A 519 -18.86 33.59 0.56
C MET A 519 -18.63 34.08 1.99
N ARG A 520 -19.28 33.43 2.96
CA ARG A 520 -19.17 33.76 4.38
C ARG A 520 -18.58 32.58 5.15
N PRO A 521 -17.25 32.33 5.05
CA PRO A 521 -16.65 31.12 5.62
C PRO A 521 -16.88 31.01 7.12
N ASN A 522 -17.38 29.86 7.56
CA ASN A 522 -17.48 29.52 8.97
C ASN A 522 -16.83 28.15 9.21
N MET A 523 -15.56 28.18 9.64
CA MET A 523 -14.77 26.96 9.86
C MET A 523 -15.35 26.09 10.97
N GLN A 524 -16.01 26.68 11.97
CA GLN A 524 -16.66 25.93 13.04
C GLN A 524 -17.85 25.12 12.49
N GLN A 525 -18.63 25.67 11.56
CA GLN A 525 -19.72 24.95 10.91
C GLN A 525 -19.22 23.81 10.02
N ILE A 526 -18.17 24.06 9.21
CA ILE A 526 -17.54 23.03 8.38
C ILE A 526 -16.98 21.89 9.25
N LYS A 527 -16.20 22.21 10.27
CA LYS A 527 -15.66 21.20 11.20
C LYS A 527 -16.77 20.50 11.96
N GLY A 528 -17.79 21.22 12.40
CA GLY A 528 -18.94 20.63 13.08
C GLY A 528 -19.59 19.56 12.21
N PHE A 529 -19.75 19.81 10.92
CA PHE A 529 -20.27 18.83 9.97
C PHE A 529 -19.35 17.62 9.83
N LEU A 530 -18.06 17.84 9.61
CA LEU A 530 -17.09 16.75 9.45
C LEU A 530 -16.95 15.90 10.72
N LEU A 531 -16.91 16.51 11.90
CA LEU A 531 -16.86 15.81 13.19
C LEU A 531 -18.15 15.04 13.45
N HIS A 532 -19.31 15.57 13.05
CA HIS A 532 -20.58 14.86 13.16
C HIS A 532 -20.57 13.57 12.30
N ILE A 533 -20.17 13.66 11.03
CA ILE A 533 -20.03 12.48 10.16
C ILE A 533 -18.94 11.53 10.69
N SER A 534 -17.81 12.05 11.17
CA SER A 534 -16.71 11.25 11.74
C SER A 534 -17.15 10.44 12.95
N SER A 535 -18.01 10.98 13.81
CA SER A 535 -18.57 10.26 14.95
C SER A 535 -19.52 9.11 14.56
N SER A 536 -19.82 8.92 13.27
CA SER A 536 -20.85 8.00 12.77
C SER A 536 -22.24 8.23 13.41
N SER A 537 -22.46 9.41 13.98
CA SER A 537 -23.72 9.80 14.60
C SER A 537 -24.70 10.20 13.50
N ALA A 538 -25.71 9.38 13.26
CA ALA A 538 -26.69 9.62 12.21
C ALA A 538 -27.85 10.48 12.77
N ASN A 539 -27.92 11.78 12.44
CA ASN A 539 -29.05 12.66 12.82
C ASN A 539 -29.57 13.51 11.63
N ALA A 540 -30.69 13.09 11.03
CA ALA A 540 -31.14 13.62 9.73
C ALA A 540 -31.49 15.11 9.80
N ASP A 541 -32.20 15.52 10.85
CA ASP A 541 -32.58 16.91 11.05
C ASP A 541 -31.37 17.82 11.29
N LYS A 542 -30.37 17.34 12.03
CA LYS A 542 -29.13 18.07 12.29
C LYS A 542 -28.32 18.21 11.00
N GLU A 543 -28.09 17.12 10.26
CA GLU A 543 -27.36 17.14 8.99
C GLU A 543 -28.05 18.00 7.93
N LYS A 544 -29.38 17.93 7.82
CA LYS A 544 -30.18 18.78 6.93
C LYS A 544 -29.96 20.26 7.24
N ARG A 545 -29.99 20.67 8.52
CA ARG A 545 -29.67 22.04 8.92
C ARG A 545 -28.23 22.43 8.56
N MET A 546 -27.27 21.54 8.79
CA MET A 546 -25.86 21.78 8.47
C MET A 546 -25.63 21.93 6.96
N LEU A 547 -26.20 21.06 6.13
CA LEU A 547 -26.11 21.19 4.67
C LEU A 547 -26.78 22.47 4.15
N MET A 548 -27.88 22.93 4.76
CA MET A 548 -28.48 24.22 4.41
C MET A 548 -27.53 25.40 4.72
N GLN A 549 -26.88 25.36 5.88
CA GLN A 549 -25.87 26.36 6.24
C GLN A 549 -24.67 26.32 5.30
N LEU A 550 -24.16 25.12 4.99
CA LEU A 550 -23.04 24.90 4.06
C LEU A 550 -23.37 25.36 2.63
N GLN A 551 -24.59 25.10 2.14
CA GLN A 551 -25.04 25.59 0.83
C GLN A 551 -24.98 27.12 0.74
N SER A 552 -25.51 27.79 1.77
CA SER A 552 -25.50 29.26 1.86
C SER A 552 -24.08 29.81 1.95
N MET A 553 -23.24 29.18 2.79
CA MET A 553 -21.84 29.53 2.99
C MET A 553 -21.02 29.46 1.70
N LEU A 554 -21.19 28.38 0.94
CA LEU A 554 -20.50 28.11 -0.33
C LEU A 554 -21.16 28.82 -1.53
N PHE A 555 -22.27 29.53 -1.32
CA PHE A 555 -23.03 30.23 -2.37
C PHE A 555 -23.42 29.29 -3.54
N VAL A 556 -23.84 28.06 -3.21
CA VAL A 556 -24.18 27.01 -4.20
C VAL A 556 -25.58 27.25 -4.76
N ASN A 557 -25.63 27.44 -6.09
CA ASN A 557 -26.86 27.74 -6.84
C ASN A 557 -27.20 26.68 -7.90
N ASP A 558 -26.34 25.69 -8.13
CA ASP A 558 -26.62 24.58 -9.07
C ASP A 558 -27.91 23.85 -8.65
N SER A 559 -28.84 23.71 -9.59
CA SER A 559 -30.16 23.12 -9.35
C SER A 559 -30.09 21.63 -9.00
N ARG A 560 -29.12 20.90 -9.55
CA ARG A 560 -28.91 19.47 -9.27
C ARG A 560 -28.39 19.27 -7.86
N LEU A 561 -27.41 20.07 -7.43
CA LEU A 561 -26.90 20.02 -6.04
C LEU A 561 -27.97 20.38 -5.01
N ARG A 562 -28.82 21.37 -5.30
CA ARG A 562 -29.97 21.71 -4.43
C ARG A 562 -30.98 20.57 -4.33
N SER A 563 -31.26 19.90 -5.45
CA SER A 563 -32.14 18.73 -5.48
C SER A 563 -31.55 17.55 -4.68
N MET A 564 -30.27 17.22 -4.93
CA MET A 564 -29.56 16.16 -4.20
C MET A 564 -29.50 16.43 -2.71
N LYS A 565 -29.20 17.66 -2.28
CA LYS A 565 -29.22 18.07 -0.87
C LYS A 565 -30.60 17.84 -0.23
N ARG A 566 -31.68 18.20 -0.93
CA ARG A 566 -33.05 18.01 -0.44
C ARG A 566 -33.34 16.53 -0.19
N LEU A 567 -33.00 15.67 -1.15
CA LEU A 567 -33.17 14.22 -1.03
C LEU A 567 -32.28 13.64 0.07
N ALA A 568 -31.00 14.00 0.12
CA ALA A 568 -30.06 13.54 1.15
C ALA A 568 -30.49 13.95 2.57
N GLY A 569 -31.08 15.13 2.73
CA GLY A 569 -31.62 15.60 4.00
C GLY A 569 -32.85 14.84 4.51
N ASP A 570 -33.49 14.04 3.65
CA ASP A 570 -34.67 13.24 3.98
C ASP A 570 -34.44 11.74 3.74
N TYR A 571 -33.16 11.32 3.75
CA TYR A 571 -32.70 10.02 3.26
C TYR A 571 -33.46 8.83 3.87
N GLU A 572 -33.82 8.90 5.15
CA GLU A 572 -34.50 7.83 5.87
C GLU A 572 -35.95 7.63 5.37
N ASN A 573 -36.61 8.71 4.94
CA ASN A 573 -37.99 8.68 4.47
C ASN A 573 -38.11 8.50 2.94
N LEU A 574 -36.98 8.51 2.21
CA LEU A 574 -36.99 8.32 0.77
C LEU A 574 -37.44 6.91 0.38
N THR A 575 -38.29 6.85 -0.65
CA THR A 575 -38.59 5.60 -1.34
C THR A 575 -37.35 5.03 -2.03
N THR A 576 -37.35 3.73 -2.33
CA THR A 576 -36.27 3.08 -3.09
C THR A 576 -35.98 3.78 -4.43
N ARG A 577 -37.02 4.27 -5.11
CA ARG A 577 -36.89 5.02 -6.37
C ARG A 577 -36.22 6.38 -6.19
N GLU A 578 -36.51 7.07 -5.09
CA GLU A 578 -35.89 8.37 -4.79
C GLU A 578 -34.43 8.19 -4.33
N LYS A 579 -34.12 7.15 -3.55
CA LYS A 579 -32.74 6.76 -3.23
C LYS A 579 -31.93 6.43 -4.49
N ARG A 580 -32.52 5.67 -5.42
CA ARG A 580 -31.95 5.41 -6.76
C ARG A 580 -31.62 6.71 -7.49
N THR A 581 -32.59 7.62 -7.54
CA THR A 581 -32.43 8.90 -8.24
C THR A 581 -31.32 9.75 -7.63
N LEU A 582 -31.24 9.80 -6.29
CA LEU A 582 -30.20 10.53 -5.56
C LEU A 582 -28.81 9.97 -5.85
N ILE A 583 -28.62 8.65 -5.65
CA ILE A 583 -27.32 8.00 -5.82
C ILE A 583 -26.85 8.07 -7.27
N SER A 584 -27.75 7.90 -8.25
CA SER A 584 -27.42 8.02 -9.67
C SER A 584 -27.10 9.46 -10.10
N SER A 585 -27.80 10.44 -9.53
CA SER A 585 -27.47 11.86 -9.73
C SER A 585 -26.09 12.19 -9.16
N LEU A 586 -25.77 11.65 -7.98
CA LEU A 586 -24.48 11.83 -7.32
C LEU A 586 -23.36 11.19 -8.14
N LEU A 587 -23.54 9.94 -8.58
CA LEU A 587 -22.57 9.22 -9.40
C LEU A 587 -22.32 9.94 -10.74
N THR A 588 -23.38 10.42 -11.39
CA THR A 588 -23.27 11.15 -12.65
C THR A 588 -22.53 12.48 -12.45
N TYR A 589 -22.82 13.19 -11.36
CA TYR A 589 -22.11 14.42 -11.01
C TYR A 589 -20.62 14.17 -10.75
N PHE A 590 -20.27 13.15 -9.97
CA PHE A 590 -18.88 12.81 -9.67
C PHE A 590 -18.12 12.33 -10.91
N ARG A 591 -18.75 11.58 -11.81
CA ARG A 591 -18.13 11.18 -13.10
C ARG A 591 -17.78 12.39 -13.97
N ALA A 592 -18.62 13.42 -13.99
CA ALA A 592 -18.40 14.61 -14.80
C ALA A 592 -17.41 15.60 -14.16
N ASN A 593 -17.50 15.82 -12.85
CA ASN A 593 -16.81 16.95 -12.19
C ASN A 593 -15.70 16.53 -11.21
N SER A 594 -15.65 15.25 -10.80
CA SER A 594 -14.66 14.74 -9.85
C SER A 594 -14.26 13.28 -10.12
N PRO A 595 -13.97 12.86 -11.37
CA PRO A 595 -13.81 11.45 -11.72
C PRO A 595 -12.64 10.77 -11.00
N LYS A 596 -11.62 11.54 -10.65
CA LYS A 596 -10.44 11.09 -9.91
C LYS A 596 -10.58 11.19 -8.39
N SER A 597 -11.71 11.70 -7.86
CA SER A 597 -11.94 11.77 -6.42
C SER A 597 -11.92 10.38 -5.80
N SER A 598 -11.35 10.30 -4.59
CA SER A 598 -11.34 9.08 -3.80
C SER A 598 -12.75 8.59 -3.47
N LEU A 599 -13.75 9.48 -3.35
CA LEU A 599 -15.15 9.09 -3.11
C LEU A 599 -15.84 8.47 -4.34
N THR A 600 -15.34 8.70 -5.56
CA THR A 600 -16.00 8.27 -6.81
C THR A 600 -16.11 6.74 -6.91
N SER A 601 -15.10 5.99 -6.45
CA SER A 601 -15.14 4.52 -6.44
C SER A 601 -16.23 4.01 -5.48
N TYR A 602 -16.36 4.60 -4.30
CA TYR A 602 -17.36 4.20 -3.31
C TYR A 602 -18.78 4.55 -3.73
N ILE A 603 -18.99 5.73 -4.31
CA ILE A 603 -20.30 6.11 -4.85
C ILE A 603 -20.70 5.15 -5.99
N ARG A 604 -19.72 4.70 -6.80
CA ARG A 604 -19.96 3.69 -7.84
C ARG A 604 -20.36 2.34 -7.25
N LYS A 605 -19.63 1.86 -6.22
CA LYS A 605 -19.96 0.63 -5.49
C LYS A 605 -21.35 0.72 -4.85
N LEU A 606 -21.64 1.83 -4.17
CA LEU A 606 -22.93 2.10 -3.56
C LEU A 606 -24.08 2.08 -4.58
N ALA A 607 -23.84 2.62 -5.78
CA ALA A 607 -24.81 2.59 -6.87
C ALA A 607 -25.02 1.16 -7.43
N SER A 608 -23.95 0.37 -7.58
CA SER A 608 -24.03 -0.98 -8.14
C SER A 608 -24.64 -2.00 -7.17
N GLU A 609 -24.33 -1.93 -5.88
CA GLU A 609 -24.75 -2.93 -4.89
C GLU A 609 -26.23 -2.87 -4.51
N ARG A 610 -26.91 -1.79 -4.90
CA ARG A 610 -28.32 -1.55 -4.56
C ARG A 610 -29.24 -1.56 -5.80
N ASP A 611 -28.75 -2.06 -6.93
CA ASP A 611 -29.42 -1.96 -8.25
C ASP A 611 -29.90 -0.52 -8.52
N PHE A 612 -29.06 0.47 -8.21
CA PHE A 612 -29.36 1.87 -8.50
C PHE A 612 -28.85 2.33 -9.87
N VAL A 613 -28.17 1.45 -10.60
CA VAL A 613 -27.80 1.65 -12.00
C VAL A 613 -28.82 0.92 -12.87
N ASP A 614 -29.43 1.60 -13.84
CA ASP A 614 -30.10 0.92 -14.95
C ASP A 614 -29.03 0.15 -15.73
N GLY A 615 -28.87 -1.13 -15.42
CA GLY A 615 -28.04 -2.07 -16.14
C GLY A 615 -28.86 -3.27 -16.51
N ASP A 616 -29.48 -3.26 -17.70
CA ASP A 616 -29.23 -4.28 -18.73
C ASP A 616 -30.26 -4.24 -19.87
N LYS A 617 -29.73 -4.30 -21.10
CA LYS A 617 -30.38 -4.75 -22.35
C LYS A 617 -31.89 -4.45 -22.47
N VAL A 618 -32.24 -3.24 -22.91
CA VAL A 618 -33.61 -2.94 -23.34
C VAL A 618 -33.90 -3.65 -24.67
N LYS A 619 -34.71 -4.71 -24.65
CA LYS A 619 -35.55 -5.04 -25.82
C LYS A 619 -36.47 -3.83 -26.05
N THR A 620 -36.21 -3.10 -27.12
CA THR A 620 -36.93 -1.88 -27.49
C THR A 620 -38.39 -2.19 -27.77
N SER A 621 -39.31 -1.61 -26.98
CA SER A 621 -40.71 -1.49 -27.42
C SER A 621 -40.82 -0.27 -28.35
N LYS A 622 -41.57 -0.43 -29.45
CA LYS A 622 -41.68 0.54 -30.56
C LYS A 622 -42.11 1.96 -30.13
N ALA A 623 -42.70 2.13 -28.95
CA ALA A 623 -43.12 3.45 -28.46
C ALA A 623 -41.95 4.35 -28.00
N MET A 624 -40.81 3.76 -27.59
CA MET A 624 -39.67 4.52 -27.05
C MET A 624 -38.71 5.04 -28.14
N ALA A 625 -38.78 4.50 -29.37
CA ALA A 625 -37.97 4.91 -30.51
C ALA A 625 -38.31 6.34 -31.01
N ALA A 626 -39.55 6.79 -30.84
CA ALA A 626 -39.98 8.12 -31.26
C ALA A 626 -39.46 9.24 -30.33
N GLY A 627 -39.28 8.95 -29.03
CA GLY A 627 -38.79 9.93 -28.05
C GLY A 627 -37.28 10.16 -28.11
N ALA A 628 -36.50 9.12 -28.43
CA ALA A 628 -35.03 9.21 -28.49
C ALA A 628 -34.52 9.99 -29.72
N ALA A 629 -35.26 9.99 -30.83
CA ALA A 629 -34.92 10.77 -32.03
C ALA A 629 -34.97 12.29 -31.78
N LEU A 630 -35.89 12.75 -30.93
CA LEU A 630 -36.04 14.18 -30.60
C LEU A 630 -34.94 14.68 -29.64
N ALA A 631 -34.43 13.83 -28.75
CA ALA A 631 -33.34 14.19 -27.83
C ALA A 631 -31.97 14.24 -28.52
N GLY A 632 -31.72 13.34 -29.48
CA GLY A 632 -30.49 13.34 -30.29
C GLY A 632 -30.37 14.57 -31.21
N ALA A 633 -31.49 15.06 -31.75
CA ALA A 633 -31.51 16.27 -32.59
C ALA A 633 -31.16 17.55 -31.81
N TYR A 634 -31.53 17.64 -30.52
CA TYR A 634 -31.24 18.81 -29.69
C TYR A 634 -29.76 18.92 -29.30
N ILE A 635 -29.06 17.79 -29.15
CA ILE A 635 -27.64 17.74 -28.78
C ILE A 635 -26.76 18.01 -30.01
N GLY A 636 -27.14 17.51 -31.20
CA GLY A 636 -26.43 17.79 -32.45
C GLY A 636 -26.47 19.27 -32.86
N TYR A 637 -27.56 19.98 -32.55
CA TYR A 637 -27.72 21.40 -32.90
C TYR A 637 -26.87 22.36 -32.02
N LYS A 638 -26.43 21.94 -30.82
CA LYS A 638 -25.73 22.80 -29.87
C LYS A 638 -24.19 22.75 -29.94
N LEU A 639 -23.63 21.80 -30.67
CA LEU A 639 -22.17 21.64 -30.85
C LEU A 639 -21.60 22.42 -32.04
N GLY A 640 -22.44 23.11 -32.81
CA GLY A 640 -22.02 23.91 -33.97
C GLY A 640 -22.42 25.38 -33.88
N ARG A 641 -21.79 26.18 -33.01
CA ARG A 641 -21.52 27.61 -33.24
C ARG A 641 -20.65 28.23 -32.14
N GLY A 642 -19.62 28.96 -32.58
CA GLY A 642 -18.59 29.57 -31.75
C GLY A 642 -19.04 30.75 -30.88
N LYS A 643 -18.16 31.05 -29.91
CA LYS A 643 -18.02 32.26 -29.08
C LYS A 643 -19.29 33.13 -28.95
N GLY A 644 -20.05 32.92 -27.89
CA GLY A 644 -21.05 33.89 -27.39
C GLY A 644 -20.39 35.05 -26.62
N PRO A 645 -21.05 36.22 -26.55
CA PRO A 645 -20.44 37.47 -26.10
C PRO A 645 -20.18 37.48 -24.59
N SER A 646 -19.19 38.28 -24.18
CA SER A 646 -18.75 38.34 -22.77
C SER A 646 -19.79 39.07 -21.89
N TYR A 647 -19.73 38.80 -20.60
CA TYR A 647 -20.61 39.38 -19.58
C TYR A 647 -20.55 40.92 -19.49
N ALA A 648 -19.54 41.57 -20.09
CA ALA A 648 -19.46 43.02 -20.20
C ALA A 648 -20.48 43.60 -21.21
N ASP A 649 -20.89 42.83 -22.22
CA ASP A 649 -21.84 43.27 -23.24
C ASP A 649 -23.28 43.25 -22.75
N LYS A 650 -23.60 42.39 -21.77
CA LYS A 650 -24.94 42.29 -21.15
C LYS A 650 -25.27 43.39 -20.14
N MET A 651 -24.29 44.22 -19.76
CA MET A 651 -24.49 45.31 -18.80
C MET A 651 -24.65 46.69 -19.46
N LYS A 652 -24.55 46.79 -20.80
CA LYS A 652 -24.82 48.04 -21.53
C LYS A 652 -26.31 48.27 -21.85
N ASP A 653 -27.13 47.21 -21.82
CA ASP A 653 -28.55 47.29 -22.18
C ASP A 653 -29.50 47.59 -21.01
N PHE A 654 -28.98 47.88 -19.81
CA PHE A 654 -29.81 48.15 -18.62
C PHE A 654 -29.91 49.63 -18.23
N SER A 655 -29.43 50.58 -19.06
CA SER A 655 -29.48 52.02 -18.73
C SER A 655 -30.37 52.90 -19.63
N LEU A 656 -31.10 52.37 -20.62
CA LEU A 656 -31.92 53.20 -21.52
C LEU A 656 -33.27 52.56 -21.92
N SER A 657 -34.23 52.55 -20.99
CA SER A 657 -35.67 52.83 -21.24
C SER A 657 -36.39 52.72 -19.89
N GLY A 658 -36.81 53.78 -19.20
CA GLY A 658 -37.53 54.94 -19.71
C GLY A 658 -39.01 54.79 -19.37
N ARG A 659 -39.42 55.38 -18.23
CA ARG A 659 -40.81 55.65 -17.81
C ARG A 659 -41.76 55.93 -18.99
N LYS A 660 -43.01 55.42 -18.92
CA LYS A 660 -44.24 56.25 -18.91
C LYS A 660 -45.55 55.45 -18.75
N LYS A 661 -46.29 55.83 -17.68
CA LYS A 661 -47.74 56.07 -17.54
C LYS A 661 -48.75 55.14 -18.25
N LYS A 662 -49.58 54.46 -17.46
CA LYS A 662 -50.91 54.98 -17.05
C LYS A 662 -51.24 54.49 -15.66
#